data_AF-A0A534T989-F1
#
_entry.id   AF-A0A534T989-F1
#
_cell.length_a   1.000
_cell.length_b   1.000
_cell.length_c   1.000
_cell.angle_alpha   90.00
_cell.angle_beta   90.00
_cell.angle_gamma   90.00
#
_symmetry.space_group_name_H-M   'P 1'
#
loop_
_entity.id
_entity.type
_entity.pdbx_description
1 polymer ?
#
loop_
_entity_poly.entity_id
_entity_poly.type
_entity_poly.pdbx_seq_one_letter_code
_entity_poly.pdbx_strand_id
1 'polypeptide(L)'
;MTAAARSMAMPLARCALIVVTVLGLVAPARALTLDQPPTSNAAVTTRGDGNGYEVTPANAYGPGVAQDINSGASNQSATCVDVRSDAHYWSGFDFSAIPSGSTINNVIVKQTIAIDSTNGMPTTCGRATWDDASDPGSDWTAYNQSAQLTTSLVTYNQPLTGHAWTLAELQSGLFKVETVNTTHNNGSRDFTLDTLIVTVDYTPPGQIDFTAAFKCNETINKEYAKYVKTLTNLLEQCNDARVKSGAGDTAPGGDIAACDPGGKLPAAFSKLESHIVARCDNAGLTPAAIGWPSTCPNFESGSCTNAVTNGNSIADCLDCVARAAIDQAMDLYYLDLSAPGGDSALIKCQSAIGKETSKFLVAKQKALGKCRKNIDRGTATAPCPVPGDAKAGPAIQKAESKKVAKICGACGGGSVDGVTCVSQTYDPSQIGFAGTCPDVTVPNGGPGCAAPVNTLNDLVKCVDCVTEFKVDCADALSRPDQSAYPSECGGGGGGGPTPTPTGGGGPTATRTLTPTPTTTPSGPAQTQTPTPIATLTPIPGGSCGDGTWNVGEECDPAGGATTSCQAVANTSAAFTCSGTCTCACPSFVEFTGNSGTIGVLDSGWTGQGHDATVVNDGTVTVGVTSCAGGSSRPCGVCTLLGPVLNLDADAGEIHNQRCSGNTRTKCTTNADCSGAGGTCEYYFGSNLPLVAGAVATCVSNQINGMISGTADVESGTAATTANLISRVYTGPNPNPCPKCIGDGPANDGIRAGTCDTGPNMGLTCDVNGTSPNLFWGSTSLDCPPIPGAQVASLPINLSNSTGTRTVTLTSASPNCRAPGFTTNKCFCDTCDNLAATPCMTNADCVAVGATVCGGRRCIGGTNNGTACSLTCAGGANVGLPCTTAAQCPGSSCTSNSQCPGGACNVPGAATAFNQCTDTVCSPTNTCLGGANQNGNCSVASECPGGSCIAGNEGTCSGGPFDQFCGPNATFQGCASDPDCAAQNN
;
A
#
# COMPACT_ATOMS: atom_id res chain seq x y z
N MET A 1 -61.94 15.48 37.90
CA MET A 1 -62.45 14.14 38.23
C MET A 1 -61.24 13.30 38.65
N THR A 2 -60.89 13.39 39.94
CA THR A 2 -60.98 12.28 40.93
C THR A 2 -59.96 11.17 40.66
N ALA A 3 -58.77 11.23 41.28
CA ALA A 3 -58.39 10.61 42.57
C ALA A 3 -57.54 9.34 42.29
N ALA A 4 -56.51 8.88 43.00
CA ALA A 4 -55.79 9.20 44.24
C ALA A 4 -54.36 8.58 44.09
N ALA A 5 -53.24 9.23 44.42
CA ALA A 5 -52.53 9.25 45.71
C ALA A 5 -52.32 7.88 46.42
N ARG A 6 -51.05 7.38 46.48
CA ARG A 6 -50.20 7.21 47.70
C ARG A 6 -49.10 6.13 47.57
N SER A 7 -47.86 6.62 47.62
CA SER A 7 -46.76 6.32 48.58
C SER A 7 -46.45 4.91 49.14
N MET A 8 -45.12 4.67 49.21
CA MET A 8 -44.32 3.85 50.15
C MET A 8 -44.15 2.35 49.91
N ALA A 9 -42.94 1.95 49.50
CA ALA A 9 -41.94 1.27 50.37
C ALA A 9 -40.85 0.58 49.52
N MET A 10 -39.56 0.90 49.76
CA MET A 10 -38.42 0.05 49.40
C MET A 10 -38.39 -1.16 50.35
N PRO A 11 -37.93 -2.36 49.90
CA PRO A 11 -36.51 -2.68 50.05
C PRO A 11 -35.89 -3.53 48.92
N LEU A 12 -34.56 -3.60 48.96
CA LEU A 12 -33.63 -4.37 48.13
C LEU A 12 -34.13 -5.75 47.66
N ALA A 13 -33.87 -6.08 46.39
CA ALA A 13 -32.99 -7.19 46.00
C ALA A 13 -33.08 -7.53 44.49
N ARG A 14 -31.90 -7.67 43.86
CA ARG A 14 -31.59 -8.41 42.62
C ARG A 14 -32.02 -7.77 41.29
N CYS A 15 -31.10 -6.98 40.73
CA CYS A 15 -30.92 -6.81 39.28
C CYS A 15 -30.65 -8.17 38.63
N ALA A 16 -31.62 -8.71 37.92
CA ALA A 16 -31.37 -9.63 36.83
C ALA A 16 -30.97 -8.78 35.61
N LEU A 17 -29.66 -8.69 35.37
CA LEU A 17 -29.10 -8.13 34.15
C LEU A 17 -29.57 -9.03 32.99
N ILE A 18 -30.45 -8.50 32.12
CA ILE A 18 -30.76 -9.11 30.84
C ILE A 18 -29.45 -9.09 30.05
N VAL A 19 -28.82 -10.27 29.94
CA VAL A 19 -27.74 -10.53 29.00
C VAL A 19 -28.36 -10.45 27.62
N VAL A 20 -28.30 -9.27 27.01
CA VAL A 20 -28.40 -9.16 25.54
C VAL A 20 -27.09 -9.73 25.03
N THR A 21 -27.08 -11.03 24.73
CA THR A 21 -26.08 -11.64 23.85
C THR A 21 -26.15 -10.90 22.52
N VAL A 22 -25.29 -9.90 22.36
CA VAL A 22 -24.88 -9.43 21.03
C VAL A 22 -24.15 -10.62 20.42
N LEU A 23 -24.87 -11.41 19.63
CA LEU A 23 -24.24 -12.24 18.61
C LEU A 23 -23.42 -11.26 17.78
N GLY A 24 -22.10 -11.30 17.95
CA GLY A 24 -21.17 -10.65 17.03
C GLY A 24 -21.42 -11.25 15.66
N LEU A 25 -22.18 -10.56 14.83
CA LEU A 25 -22.18 -10.76 13.40
C LEU A 25 -20.79 -10.33 12.93
N VAL A 26 -19.86 -11.29 12.94
CA VAL A 26 -18.68 -11.24 12.07
C VAL A 26 -19.27 -11.10 10.68
N ALA A 27 -19.20 -9.90 10.10
CA ALA A 27 -19.54 -9.73 8.70
C ALA A 27 -18.58 -10.66 7.93
N PRO A 28 -19.08 -11.64 7.16
CA PRO A 28 -18.20 -12.50 6.40
C PRO A 28 -17.37 -11.61 5.47
N ALA A 29 -16.07 -11.87 5.39
CA ALA A 29 -15.21 -11.20 4.44
C ALA A 29 -15.86 -11.29 3.05
N ARG A 30 -16.07 -10.13 2.42
CA ARG A 30 -16.84 -10.06 1.18
C ARG A 30 -16.08 -10.75 0.05
N ALA A 31 -16.76 -11.68 -0.62
CA ALA A 31 -16.31 -12.22 -1.90
C ALA A 31 -16.31 -11.09 -2.94
N LEU A 32 -15.14 -10.83 -3.51
CA LEU A 32 -14.92 -10.05 -4.72
C LEU A 32 -14.95 -11.00 -5.93
N THR A 33 -15.09 -10.44 -7.13
CA THR A 33 -15.13 -11.20 -8.37
C THR A 33 -14.13 -10.60 -9.36
N LEU A 34 -13.38 -11.46 -10.05
CA LEU A 34 -12.50 -11.10 -11.16
C LEU A 34 -12.90 -11.88 -12.41
N ASP A 35 -13.23 -11.16 -13.48
CA ASP A 35 -13.56 -11.72 -14.79
C ASP A 35 -12.33 -11.64 -15.69
N GLN A 36 -11.88 -12.78 -16.21
CA GLN A 36 -10.75 -12.87 -17.12
C GLN A 36 -11.12 -13.63 -18.40
N PRO A 37 -10.90 -13.05 -19.58
CA PRO A 37 -10.94 -13.78 -20.83
C PRO A 37 -9.67 -14.64 -21.00
N PRO A 38 -9.70 -15.67 -21.85
CA PRO A 38 -8.48 -16.36 -22.27
C PRO A 38 -7.64 -15.46 -23.19
N THR A 39 -6.39 -15.84 -23.40
CA THR A 39 -5.50 -15.21 -24.40
C THR A 39 -5.11 -16.17 -25.51
N SER A 40 -5.32 -17.47 -25.31
CA SER A 40 -5.00 -18.56 -26.24
C SER A 40 -6.16 -19.54 -26.37
N ASN A 41 -6.23 -20.20 -27.53
CA ASN A 41 -7.25 -21.19 -27.84
C ASN A 41 -6.70 -22.31 -28.74
N ALA A 42 -7.34 -23.48 -28.72
CA ALA A 42 -7.03 -24.58 -29.62
C ALA A 42 -8.20 -25.55 -29.75
N ALA A 43 -8.47 -26.06 -30.96
CA ALA A 43 -9.43 -27.13 -31.16
C ALA A 43 -8.97 -28.45 -30.50
N VAL A 44 -9.93 -29.23 -29.98
CA VAL A 44 -9.64 -30.56 -29.44
C VAL A 44 -9.72 -31.58 -30.57
N THR A 45 -8.58 -31.86 -31.21
CA THR A 45 -8.51 -32.69 -32.43
C THR A 45 -8.94 -34.15 -32.27
N THR A 46 -9.05 -34.64 -31.03
CA THR A 46 -9.49 -36.01 -30.71
C THR A 46 -11.00 -36.13 -30.50
N ARG A 47 -11.76 -35.03 -30.63
CA ARG A 47 -13.21 -34.99 -30.39
C ARG A 47 -13.96 -34.44 -31.60
N GLY A 48 -15.21 -34.88 -31.72
CA GLY A 48 -16.11 -34.56 -32.82
C GLY A 48 -15.48 -34.75 -34.20
N ASP A 49 -15.52 -33.72 -35.03
CA ASP A 49 -14.83 -33.71 -36.32
C ASP A 49 -13.40 -33.12 -36.22
N GLY A 50 -13.03 -32.65 -35.02
CA GLY A 50 -11.69 -32.20 -34.65
C GLY A 50 -11.42 -30.74 -34.95
N ASN A 51 -12.42 -29.96 -35.37
CA ASN A 51 -12.24 -28.56 -35.77
C ASN A 51 -12.64 -27.54 -34.67
N GLY A 52 -13.54 -27.90 -33.74
CA GLY A 52 -14.01 -27.01 -32.68
C GLY A 52 -14.59 -25.70 -33.23
N TYR A 53 -14.33 -24.57 -32.58
CA TYR A 53 -14.56 -23.25 -33.20
C TYR A 53 -13.51 -22.98 -34.28
N GLU A 54 -13.81 -23.34 -35.53
CA GLU A 54 -12.91 -23.22 -36.67
C GLU A 54 -12.95 -21.83 -37.34
N VAL A 55 -14.04 -21.08 -37.14
CA VAL A 55 -14.18 -19.72 -37.69
C VAL A 55 -13.86 -18.69 -36.61
N THR A 56 -12.71 -18.04 -36.77
CA THR A 56 -12.24 -16.93 -35.92
C THR A 56 -12.36 -17.20 -34.40
N PRO A 57 -11.80 -18.29 -33.87
CA PRO A 57 -11.94 -18.67 -32.45
C PRO A 57 -11.46 -17.60 -31.46
N ALA A 58 -10.48 -16.79 -31.86
CA ALA A 58 -9.98 -15.67 -31.05
C ALA A 58 -11.05 -14.59 -30.75
N ASN A 59 -12.13 -14.53 -31.54
CA ASN A 59 -13.22 -13.59 -31.29
C ASN A 59 -14.00 -13.91 -30.01
N ALA A 60 -13.95 -15.14 -29.50
CA ALA A 60 -14.52 -15.48 -28.19
C ALA A 60 -13.88 -14.70 -27.03
N TYR A 61 -12.76 -14.02 -27.26
CA TYR A 61 -12.09 -13.13 -26.31
C TYR A 61 -11.61 -11.84 -26.98
N GLY A 62 -12.26 -11.45 -28.07
CA GLY A 62 -11.94 -10.29 -28.89
C GLY A 62 -13.19 -9.67 -29.49
N PRO A 63 -13.06 -8.74 -30.45
CA PRO A 63 -14.21 -8.15 -31.12
C PRO A 63 -14.79 -9.11 -32.17
N GLY A 64 -16.02 -9.60 -31.97
CA GLY A 64 -16.76 -10.41 -32.93
C GLY A 64 -17.29 -11.70 -32.32
N VAL A 65 -17.56 -12.70 -33.16
CA VAL A 65 -17.99 -14.04 -32.71
C VAL A 65 -17.08 -15.13 -33.25
N ALA A 66 -16.85 -16.17 -32.47
CA ALA A 66 -16.29 -17.44 -32.90
C ALA A 66 -17.42 -18.36 -33.38
N GLN A 67 -17.21 -19.10 -34.47
CA GLN A 67 -18.22 -20.05 -34.96
C GLN A 67 -17.63 -21.45 -35.08
N ASP A 68 -18.47 -22.42 -34.72
CA ASP A 68 -18.28 -23.85 -34.86
C ASP A 68 -19.36 -24.31 -35.85
N ILE A 69 -18.99 -24.49 -37.13
CA ILE A 69 -19.93 -24.82 -38.22
C ILE A 69 -19.99 -26.33 -38.38
N ASN A 70 -21.21 -26.88 -38.39
CA ASN A 70 -21.47 -28.32 -38.39
C ASN A 70 -20.82 -29.04 -37.20
N SER A 71 -21.07 -28.53 -35.99
CA SER A 71 -20.46 -29.03 -34.75
C SER A 71 -20.68 -30.52 -34.51
N GLY A 72 -19.56 -31.24 -34.50
CA GLY A 72 -19.40 -32.64 -34.17
C GLY A 72 -19.78 -33.61 -35.29
N ALA A 73 -19.69 -34.90 -34.99
CA ALA A 73 -20.03 -35.96 -35.93
C ALA A 73 -21.55 -36.31 -35.90
N SER A 74 -21.99 -37.18 -36.82
CA SER A 74 -23.34 -37.75 -36.76
C SER A 74 -23.51 -38.70 -35.55
N ASN A 75 -24.75 -38.84 -35.05
CA ASN A 75 -25.11 -39.69 -33.90
C ASN A 75 -24.55 -39.25 -32.53
N GLN A 76 -24.51 -37.95 -32.26
CA GLN A 76 -24.23 -37.40 -30.94
C GLN A 76 -25.38 -37.66 -29.95
N SER A 77 -25.06 -37.79 -28.67
CA SER A 77 -26.00 -38.15 -27.59
C SER A 77 -26.55 -36.97 -26.79
N ALA A 78 -26.22 -35.72 -27.16
CA ALA A 78 -26.50 -34.49 -26.42
C ALA A 78 -25.89 -34.49 -25.00
N THR A 79 -24.71 -35.08 -24.84
CA THR A 79 -23.99 -35.14 -23.57
C THR A 79 -22.53 -34.69 -23.74
N CYS A 80 -22.01 -33.96 -22.76
CA CYS A 80 -20.65 -33.39 -22.79
C CYS A 80 -19.53 -34.44 -22.81
N VAL A 81 -19.82 -35.67 -22.40
CA VAL A 81 -18.86 -36.79 -22.39
C VAL A 81 -18.76 -37.50 -23.74
N ASP A 82 -19.69 -37.21 -24.66
CA ASP A 82 -19.68 -37.81 -25.98
C ASP A 82 -18.46 -37.33 -26.77
N VAL A 83 -17.58 -38.24 -27.14
CA VAL A 83 -16.39 -37.91 -27.93
C VAL A 83 -16.74 -37.49 -29.35
N ARG A 84 -17.98 -37.67 -29.80
CA ARG A 84 -18.47 -37.23 -31.11
C ARG A 84 -18.93 -35.77 -31.13
N SER A 85 -19.01 -35.12 -29.98
CA SER A 85 -19.26 -33.69 -29.87
C SER A 85 -17.96 -32.91 -29.98
N ASP A 86 -17.98 -31.77 -30.65
CA ASP A 86 -16.79 -30.94 -30.78
C ASP A 86 -16.45 -30.25 -29.47
N ALA A 87 -15.16 -30.02 -29.30
CA ALA A 87 -14.63 -29.36 -28.14
C ALA A 87 -13.49 -28.39 -28.48
N HIS A 88 -13.29 -27.42 -27.60
CA HIS A 88 -12.29 -26.38 -27.76
C HIS A 88 -11.62 -26.05 -26.42
N TYR A 89 -10.30 -25.91 -26.43
CA TYR A 89 -9.50 -25.50 -25.29
C TYR A 89 -9.28 -23.98 -25.28
N TRP A 90 -9.27 -23.41 -24.07
CA TRP A 90 -9.02 -22.00 -23.81
C TRP A 90 -8.03 -21.88 -22.65
N SER A 91 -7.00 -21.04 -22.81
CA SER A 91 -5.93 -20.90 -21.82
C SER A 91 -5.34 -19.49 -21.77
N GLY A 92 -4.40 -19.27 -20.84
CA GLY A 92 -3.70 -18.00 -20.67
C GLY A 92 -4.53 -16.92 -19.98
N PHE A 93 -5.34 -17.32 -19.00
CA PHE A 93 -6.09 -16.41 -18.13
C PHE A 93 -5.15 -15.70 -17.15
N ASP A 94 -5.29 -14.39 -16.97
CA ASP A 94 -4.46 -13.60 -16.05
C ASP A 94 -5.17 -13.28 -14.73
N PHE A 95 -4.93 -14.11 -13.71
CA PHE A 95 -5.45 -13.89 -12.36
C PHE A 95 -4.46 -13.18 -11.43
N SER A 96 -3.41 -12.54 -11.96
CA SER A 96 -2.37 -11.86 -11.16
C SER A 96 -2.91 -10.72 -10.28
N ALA A 97 -4.06 -10.15 -10.63
CA ALA A 97 -4.74 -9.10 -9.87
C ALA A 97 -5.36 -9.59 -8.54
N ILE A 98 -5.50 -10.91 -8.32
CA ILE A 98 -6.00 -11.45 -7.05
C ILE A 98 -4.86 -11.46 -6.02
N PRO A 99 -5.00 -10.78 -4.85
CA PRO A 99 -3.95 -10.67 -3.86
C PRO A 99 -3.51 -12.02 -3.29
N SER A 100 -2.22 -12.16 -2.97
CA SER A 100 -1.70 -13.34 -2.28
C SER A 100 -2.40 -13.57 -0.93
N GLY A 101 -2.71 -14.83 -0.60
CA GLY A 101 -3.45 -15.18 0.62
C GLY A 101 -4.98 -15.06 0.50
N SER A 102 -5.52 -14.75 -0.69
CA SER A 102 -6.97 -14.77 -0.95
C SER A 102 -7.51 -16.20 -0.93
N THR A 103 -8.72 -16.38 -0.39
CA THR A 103 -9.48 -17.64 -0.48
C THR A 103 -10.31 -17.64 -1.76
N ILE A 104 -10.19 -18.66 -2.61
CA ILE A 104 -11.04 -18.79 -3.80
C ILE A 104 -12.36 -19.44 -3.38
N ASN A 105 -13.47 -18.75 -3.65
CA ASN A 105 -14.81 -19.20 -3.28
C ASN A 105 -15.45 -20.00 -4.41
N ASN A 106 -15.41 -19.49 -5.65
CA ASN A 106 -15.97 -20.14 -6.83
C ASN A 106 -15.13 -19.84 -8.07
N VAL A 107 -15.16 -20.75 -9.04
CA VAL A 107 -14.66 -20.52 -10.40
C VAL A 107 -15.78 -20.88 -11.36
N ILE A 108 -16.16 -19.95 -12.23
CA ILE A 108 -17.33 -20.07 -13.11
C ILE A 108 -16.90 -19.78 -14.54
N VAL A 109 -17.20 -20.71 -15.45
CA VAL A 109 -17.05 -20.47 -16.90
C VAL A 109 -18.33 -19.81 -17.40
N LYS A 110 -18.21 -18.65 -18.05
CA LYS A 110 -19.32 -17.92 -18.67
C LYS A 110 -19.17 -17.97 -20.18
N GLN A 111 -20.18 -18.52 -20.85
CA GLN A 111 -20.24 -18.61 -22.31
C GLN A 111 -21.42 -17.81 -22.83
N THR A 112 -21.18 -16.74 -23.59
CA THR A 112 -22.24 -16.02 -24.33
C THR A 112 -22.35 -16.63 -25.71
N ILE A 113 -23.37 -17.47 -25.91
CA ILE A 113 -23.45 -18.37 -27.07
C ILE A 113 -24.87 -18.41 -27.63
N ALA A 114 -24.96 -18.63 -28.94
CA ALA A 114 -26.19 -18.86 -29.69
C ALA A 114 -26.04 -20.08 -30.61
N ILE A 115 -27.17 -20.60 -31.08
CA ILE A 115 -27.24 -21.68 -32.05
C ILE A 115 -28.06 -21.27 -33.27
N ASP A 116 -27.73 -21.75 -34.46
CA ASP A 116 -28.53 -21.48 -35.65
C ASP A 116 -29.95 -22.10 -35.60
N SER A 117 -30.13 -23.24 -34.93
CA SER A 117 -31.44 -23.88 -34.69
C SER A 117 -31.45 -24.70 -33.40
N THR A 118 -32.60 -24.74 -32.74
CA THR A 118 -32.81 -25.56 -31.52
C THR A 118 -33.11 -27.04 -31.83
N ASN A 119 -33.15 -27.45 -33.10
CA ASN A 119 -33.34 -28.84 -33.50
C ASN A 119 -32.15 -29.72 -33.04
N GLY A 120 -32.44 -30.90 -32.51
CA GLY A 120 -31.42 -31.78 -31.92
C GLY A 120 -30.97 -31.34 -30.53
N MET A 121 -31.76 -30.56 -29.79
CA MET A 121 -31.50 -30.22 -28.37
C MET A 121 -30.06 -29.75 -28.07
N PRO A 122 -29.56 -28.71 -28.78
CA PRO A 122 -28.18 -28.25 -28.63
C PRO A 122 -27.93 -27.70 -27.23
N THR A 123 -26.79 -28.08 -26.63
CA THR A 123 -26.29 -27.56 -25.34
C THR A 123 -24.79 -27.28 -25.45
N THR A 124 -24.25 -26.49 -24.53
CA THR A 124 -22.80 -26.32 -24.38
C THR A 124 -22.36 -26.73 -22.97
N CYS A 125 -21.08 -27.03 -22.80
CA CYS A 125 -20.50 -27.49 -21.55
C CYS A 125 -19.21 -26.75 -21.23
N GLY A 126 -18.88 -26.64 -19.95
CA GLY A 126 -17.59 -26.14 -19.47
C GLY A 126 -16.98 -27.07 -18.43
N ARG A 127 -15.67 -27.31 -18.52
CA ARG A 127 -14.84 -27.89 -17.45
C ARG A 127 -13.42 -27.30 -17.50
N ALA A 128 -12.61 -27.52 -16.46
CA ALA A 128 -11.23 -27.02 -16.42
C ALA A 128 -10.26 -28.00 -15.77
N THR A 129 -8.97 -27.79 -16.01
CA THR A 129 -7.83 -28.53 -15.43
C THR A 129 -6.89 -27.54 -14.75
N TRP A 130 -6.11 -28.01 -13.76
CA TRP A 130 -5.18 -27.17 -12.97
C TRP A 130 -3.70 -27.47 -13.23
N ASP A 131 -3.40 -28.37 -14.17
CA ASP A 131 -2.05 -28.92 -14.40
C ASP A 131 -1.71 -29.13 -15.89
N ASP A 132 -2.52 -28.57 -16.81
CA ASP A 132 -2.39 -28.73 -18.26
C ASP A 132 -2.33 -30.19 -18.77
N ALA A 133 -2.98 -31.14 -18.10
CA ALA A 133 -3.05 -32.52 -18.60
C ALA A 133 -3.68 -32.60 -20.02
N SER A 134 -3.08 -33.42 -20.88
CA SER A 134 -3.50 -33.63 -22.28
C SER A 134 -4.60 -34.70 -22.45
N ASP A 135 -5.00 -35.37 -21.36
CA ASP A 135 -6.03 -36.42 -21.32
C ASP A 135 -7.01 -36.16 -20.15
N PRO A 136 -8.28 -36.61 -20.19
CA PRO A 136 -9.24 -36.45 -19.09
C PRO A 136 -8.94 -37.43 -17.95
N GLY A 137 -7.86 -37.15 -17.21
CA GLY A 137 -7.45 -37.85 -15.99
C GLY A 137 -8.17 -37.36 -14.72
N SER A 138 -7.58 -37.63 -13.55
CA SER A 138 -8.10 -37.16 -12.24
C SER A 138 -8.09 -35.64 -12.07
N ASP A 139 -7.41 -34.93 -12.96
CA ASP A 139 -7.04 -33.54 -12.78
C ASP A 139 -7.97 -32.54 -13.52
N TRP A 140 -9.12 -33.05 -13.97
CA TRP A 140 -10.19 -32.27 -14.58
C TRP A 140 -11.41 -32.20 -13.69
N THR A 141 -12.08 -31.04 -13.69
CA THR A 141 -13.42 -30.93 -13.11
C THR A 141 -14.45 -31.70 -13.94
N ALA A 142 -15.58 -32.03 -13.30
CA ALA A 142 -16.71 -32.62 -14.00
C ALA A 142 -17.32 -31.62 -15.00
N TYR A 143 -17.87 -32.12 -16.11
CA TYR A 143 -18.59 -31.28 -17.07
C TYR A 143 -19.81 -30.62 -16.43
N ASN A 144 -19.91 -29.30 -16.60
CA ASN A 144 -21.12 -28.55 -16.29
C ASN A 144 -21.86 -28.24 -17.60
N GLN A 145 -22.97 -28.94 -17.83
CA GLN A 145 -23.80 -28.81 -19.04
C GLN A 145 -24.82 -27.68 -18.88
N SER A 146 -24.97 -26.85 -19.91
CA SER A 146 -25.98 -25.79 -19.95
C SER A 146 -27.40 -26.36 -20.13
N ALA A 147 -28.40 -25.50 -19.89
CA ALA A 147 -29.72 -25.72 -20.49
C ALA A 147 -29.64 -25.65 -22.03
N GLN A 148 -30.72 -26.06 -22.72
CA GLN A 148 -30.81 -25.99 -24.18
C GLN A 148 -30.56 -24.56 -24.67
N LEU A 149 -29.71 -24.41 -25.68
CA LEU A 149 -29.33 -23.12 -26.25
C LEU A 149 -30.48 -22.45 -27.00
N THR A 150 -30.35 -21.14 -27.17
CA THR A 150 -31.29 -20.27 -27.88
C THR A 150 -30.68 -19.78 -29.19
N THR A 151 -31.53 -19.37 -30.14
CA THR A 151 -31.07 -18.78 -31.41
C THR A 151 -30.60 -17.33 -31.29
N SER A 152 -30.70 -16.75 -30.11
CA SER A 152 -30.12 -15.46 -29.74
C SER A 152 -29.00 -15.68 -28.72
N LEU A 153 -28.02 -14.76 -28.72
CA LEU A 153 -26.91 -14.80 -27.77
C LEU A 153 -27.41 -14.68 -26.34
N VAL A 154 -27.07 -15.68 -25.52
CA VAL A 154 -27.38 -15.74 -24.10
C VAL A 154 -26.13 -16.20 -23.35
N THR A 155 -25.87 -15.59 -22.20
CA THR A 155 -24.78 -16.00 -21.30
C THR A 155 -25.22 -17.16 -20.41
N TYR A 156 -24.53 -18.29 -20.53
CA TYR A 156 -24.69 -19.46 -19.67
C TYR A 156 -23.55 -19.51 -18.66
N ASN A 157 -23.91 -19.59 -17.37
CA ASN A 157 -22.96 -19.68 -16.27
C ASN A 157 -22.77 -21.15 -15.88
N GLN A 158 -21.54 -21.64 -15.95
CA GLN A 158 -21.17 -23.02 -15.70
C GLN A 158 -20.17 -23.07 -14.53
N PRO A 159 -20.65 -23.11 -13.28
CA PRO A 159 -19.78 -23.22 -12.11
C PRO A 159 -19.01 -24.54 -12.11
N LEU A 160 -17.71 -24.47 -11.88
CA LEU A 160 -16.84 -25.63 -11.84
C LEU A 160 -16.92 -26.30 -10.47
N THR A 161 -17.32 -27.56 -10.42
CA THR A 161 -17.52 -28.32 -9.18
C THR A 161 -16.61 -29.56 -9.11
N GLY A 162 -16.36 -30.07 -7.90
CA GLY A 162 -15.57 -31.28 -7.69
C GLY A 162 -14.07 -31.03 -7.45
N HIS A 163 -13.64 -29.77 -7.42
CA HIS A 163 -12.27 -29.34 -7.07
C HIS A 163 -12.31 -28.12 -6.15
N ALA A 164 -11.40 -28.06 -5.18
CA ALA A 164 -11.23 -26.93 -4.27
C ALA A 164 -10.08 -26.05 -4.78
N TRP A 165 -10.43 -24.99 -5.51
CA TRP A 165 -9.47 -24.12 -6.18
C TRP A 165 -8.58 -23.35 -5.22
N THR A 166 -7.29 -23.28 -5.54
CA THR A 166 -6.32 -22.40 -4.87
C THR A 166 -5.87 -21.28 -5.81
N LEU A 167 -5.44 -20.16 -5.21
CA LEU A 167 -4.90 -19.04 -5.99
C LEU A 167 -3.65 -19.43 -6.78
N ALA A 168 -2.80 -20.28 -6.21
CA ALA A 168 -1.56 -20.73 -6.86
C ALA A 168 -1.83 -21.55 -8.13
N GLU A 169 -2.86 -22.40 -8.13
CA GLU A 169 -3.27 -23.16 -9.31
C GLU A 169 -3.77 -22.22 -10.42
N LEU A 170 -4.59 -21.23 -10.08
CA LEU A 170 -5.10 -20.24 -11.04
C LEU A 170 -3.98 -19.37 -11.63
N GLN A 171 -2.97 -19.02 -10.84
CA GLN A 171 -1.83 -18.19 -11.24
C GLN A 171 -0.62 -18.99 -11.78
N SER A 172 -0.72 -20.32 -11.85
CA SER A 172 0.38 -21.20 -12.29
C SER A 172 0.73 -21.07 -13.78
N GLY A 173 -0.20 -20.52 -14.57
CA GLY A 173 -0.16 -20.56 -16.03
C GLY A 173 -0.63 -21.89 -16.65
N LEU A 174 -0.99 -22.88 -15.82
CA LEU A 174 -1.44 -24.22 -16.26
C LEU A 174 -2.97 -24.37 -16.27
N PHE A 175 -3.71 -23.37 -15.76
CA PHE A 175 -5.16 -23.37 -15.77
C PHE A 175 -5.71 -23.28 -17.20
N LYS A 176 -6.53 -24.26 -17.60
CA LYS A 176 -7.09 -24.39 -18.95
C LYS A 176 -8.55 -24.85 -18.88
N VAL A 177 -9.40 -24.28 -19.73
CA VAL A 177 -10.83 -24.57 -19.84
C VAL A 177 -11.09 -25.36 -21.12
N GLU A 178 -11.94 -26.39 -21.06
CA GLU A 178 -12.52 -27.07 -22.24
C GLU A 178 -14.00 -26.71 -22.34
N THR A 179 -14.42 -26.25 -23.50
CA THR A 179 -15.84 -26.13 -23.87
C THR A 179 -16.24 -27.22 -24.84
N VAL A 180 -17.45 -27.77 -24.69
CA VAL A 180 -17.98 -28.82 -25.58
C VAL A 180 -19.34 -28.41 -26.12
N ASN A 181 -19.51 -28.44 -27.43
CA ASN A 181 -20.77 -28.17 -28.11
C ASN A 181 -21.41 -29.49 -28.50
N THR A 182 -22.62 -29.76 -28.01
CA THR A 182 -23.25 -31.08 -28.17
C THR A 182 -24.69 -30.97 -28.63
N THR A 183 -25.08 -31.91 -29.48
CA THR A 183 -26.42 -32.06 -30.04
C THR A 183 -26.88 -33.52 -29.94
N HIS A 184 -28.16 -33.77 -30.22
CA HIS A 184 -28.74 -35.09 -30.34
C HIS A 184 -28.89 -35.45 -31.81
N ASN A 185 -28.16 -36.47 -32.25
CA ASN A 185 -28.21 -37.03 -33.61
C ASN A 185 -28.08 -35.99 -34.74
N ASN A 186 -27.35 -34.89 -34.54
CA ASN A 186 -27.27 -33.79 -35.51
C ASN A 186 -25.90 -33.06 -35.51
N GLY A 187 -24.96 -33.52 -36.34
CA GLY A 187 -23.67 -32.84 -36.54
C GLY A 187 -23.71 -31.75 -37.60
N SER A 188 -24.82 -31.03 -37.74
CA SER A 188 -24.98 -29.97 -38.76
C SER A 188 -25.46 -28.67 -38.15
N ARG A 189 -25.28 -28.48 -36.83
CA ARG A 189 -25.69 -27.25 -36.13
C ARG A 189 -24.49 -26.32 -36.02
N ASP A 190 -24.77 -25.03 -36.15
CA ASP A 190 -23.74 -24.00 -36.12
C ASP A 190 -23.84 -23.22 -34.82
N PHE A 191 -22.79 -23.31 -34.01
CA PHE A 191 -22.69 -22.59 -32.74
C PHE A 191 -21.98 -21.26 -32.98
N THR A 192 -22.45 -20.21 -32.33
CA THR A 192 -21.87 -18.86 -32.39
C THR A 192 -21.57 -18.41 -30.97
N LEU A 193 -20.29 -18.33 -30.63
CA LEU A 193 -19.76 -17.93 -29.33
C LEU A 193 -19.24 -16.48 -29.41
N ASP A 194 -19.87 -15.58 -28.68
CA ASP A 194 -19.48 -14.18 -28.58
C ASP A 194 -18.39 -13.98 -27.53
N THR A 195 -18.57 -14.54 -26.33
CA THR A 195 -17.57 -14.40 -25.25
C THR A 195 -17.39 -15.67 -24.44
N LEU A 196 -16.14 -15.98 -24.09
CA LEU A 196 -15.74 -16.92 -23.06
C LEU A 196 -14.99 -16.15 -21.96
N ILE A 197 -15.56 -16.12 -20.76
CA ILE A 197 -14.97 -15.47 -19.60
C ILE A 197 -14.90 -16.47 -18.45
N VAL A 198 -13.79 -16.49 -17.72
CA VAL A 198 -13.71 -17.17 -16.43
C VAL A 198 -13.84 -16.13 -15.33
N THR A 199 -14.85 -16.35 -14.50
CA THR A 199 -15.18 -15.55 -13.32
C THR A 199 -14.65 -16.26 -12.09
N VAL A 200 -13.77 -15.61 -11.34
CA VAL A 200 -13.27 -16.10 -10.05
C VAL A 200 -13.86 -15.26 -8.94
N ASP A 201 -14.68 -15.88 -8.10
CA ASP A 201 -15.10 -15.27 -6.83
C ASP A 201 -14.05 -15.59 -5.78
N TYR A 202 -13.51 -14.58 -5.13
CA TYR A 202 -12.46 -14.73 -4.12
C TYR A 202 -12.72 -13.81 -2.93
N THR A 203 -12.35 -14.27 -1.75
CA THR A 203 -12.33 -13.45 -0.55
C THR A 203 -10.89 -13.01 -0.34
N PRO A 204 -10.55 -11.72 -0.51
CA PRO A 204 -9.19 -11.24 -0.23
C PRO A 204 -8.83 -11.55 1.22
N PRO A 205 -7.53 -11.73 1.54
CA PRO A 205 -7.12 -11.84 2.95
C PRO A 205 -7.70 -10.62 3.67
N GLY A 206 -8.35 -10.86 4.81
CA GLY A 206 -9.02 -9.80 5.54
C GLY A 206 -8.07 -8.63 5.73
N GLN A 207 -8.53 -7.42 5.37
CA GLN A 207 -7.86 -6.19 5.80
C GLN A 207 -7.55 -6.36 7.28
N ILE A 208 -6.28 -6.21 7.67
CA ILE A 208 -5.89 -6.23 9.08
C ILE A 208 -6.81 -5.22 9.76
N ASP A 209 -7.73 -5.69 10.60
CA ASP A 209 -8.52 -4.79 11.44
C ASP A 209 -7.53 -4.16 12.42
N PHE A 210 -6.97 -3.02 12.02
CA PHE A 210 -5.97 -2.30 12.81
C PHE A 210 -6.50 -1.94 14.19
N THR A 211 -7.83 -1.80 14.35
CA THR A 211 -8.46 -1.61 15.66
C THR A 211 -8.45 -2.89 16.49
N ALA A 212 -8.67 -4.05 15.88
CA ALA A 212 -8.54 -5.34 16.57
C ALA A 212 -7.07 -5.65 16.91
N ALA A 213 -6.14 -5.45 15.97
CA ALA A 213 -4.70 -5.64 16.16
C ALA A 213 -4.18 -4.78 17.32
N PHE A 214 -4.55 -3.49 17.32
CA PHE A 214 -4.24 -2.56 18.41
C PHE A 214 -4.77 -3.04 19.76
N LYS A 215 -6.05 -3.42 19.84
CA LYS A 215 -6.66 -3.85 21.10
C LYS A 215 -6.11 -5.20 21.59
N CYS A 216 -5.67 -6.07 20.67
CA CYS A 216 -4.93 -7.28 20.99
C CYS A 216 -3.58 -6.94 21.64
N ASN A 217 -2.75 -6.09 21.01
CA ASN A 217 -1.46 -5.66 21.56
C ASN A 217 -1.58 -4.90 22.90
N GLU A 218 -2.62 -4.06 23.07
CA GLU A 218 -2.90 -3.42 24.37
C GLU A 218 -3.22 -4.47 25.46
N THR A 219 -3.96 -5.52 25.10
CA THR A 219 -4.35 -6.60 26.03
C THR A 219 -3.15 -7.45 26.43
N ILE A 220 -2.29 -7.81 25.47
CA ILE A 220 -1.04 -8.54 25.73
C ILE A 220 -0.19 -7.79 26.77
N ASN A 221 0.15 -6.53 26.51
CA ASN A 221 0.95 -5.70 27.43
C ASN A 221 0.31 -5.60 28.83
N LYS A 222 -1.00 -5.32 28.89
CA LYS A 222 -1.72 -5.14 30.15
C LYS A 222 -1.79 -6.41 30.99
N GLU A 223 -2.14 -7.54 30.39
CA GLU A 223 -2.28 -8.80 31.13
C GLU A 223 -0.92 -9.38 31.47
N TYR A 224 0.08 -9.23 30.60
CA TYR A 224 1.45 -9.64 30.89
C TYR A 224 2.04 -8.87 32.08
N ALA A 225 1.86 -7.55 32.15
CA ALA A 225 2.29 -6.76 33.31
C ALA A 225 1.63 -7.20 34.63
N LYS A 226 0.38 -7.69 34.59
CA LYS A 226 -0.28 -8.27 35.78
C LYS A 226 0.29 -9.64 36.13
N TYR A 227 0.62 -10.44 35.13
CA TYR A 227 1.25 -11.74 35.29
C TYR A 227 2.62 -11.61 35.96
N VAL A 228 3.52 -10.80 35.40
CA VAL A 228 4.84 -10.45 35.96
C VAL A 228 4.71 -9.97 37.40
N LYS A 229 3.79 -9.03 37.68
CA LYS A 229 3.55 -8.57 39.06
C LYS A 229 3.13 -9.69 40.01
N THR A 230 2.31 -10.63 39.56
CA THR A 230 1.83 -11.75 40.39
C THR A 230 2.98 -12.69 40.70
N LEU A 231 3.77 -13.05 39.69
CA LEU A 231 4.96 -13.89 39.81
C LEU A 231 6.00 -13.27 40.76
N THR A 232 6.37 -12.00 40.56
CA THR A 232 7.33 -11.29 41.41
C THR A 232 6.88 -11.21 42.87
N ASN A 233 5.62 -10.84 43.14
CA ASN A 233 5.11 -10.73 44.51
C ASN A 233 5.00 -12.09 45.21
N LEU A 234 4.74 -13.16 44.46
CA LEU A 234 4.62 -14.50 45.01
C LEU A 234 5.99 -15.00 45.50
N LEU A 235 7.01 -14.91 44.65
CA LEU A 235 8.38 -15.28 44.99
C LEU A 235 8.96 -14.37 46.07
N GLU A 236 8.75 -13.05 46.00
CA GLU A 236 9.21 -12.11 47.03
C GLU A 236 8.63 -12.46 48.40
N GLN A 237 7.31 -12.65 48.53
CA GLN A 237 6.69 -12.94 49.82
C GLN A 237 7.13 -14.28 50.41
N CYS A 238 7.33 -15.29 49.55
CA CYS A 238 7.83 -16.60 49.93
C CYS A 238 9.25 -16.52 50.50
N ASN A 239 10.17 -15.87 49.77
CA ASN A 239 11.56 -15.70 50.19
C ASN A 239 11.69 -14.79 51.41
N ASP A 240 11.01 -13.64 51.41
CA ASP A 240 11.05 -12.66 52.51
C ASP A 240 10.53 -13.26 53.83
N ALA A 241 9.56 -14.18 53.77
CA ALA A 241 9.10 -14.92 54.95
C ALA A 241 10.21 -15.81 55.55
N ARG A 242 11.01 -16.48 54.72
CA ARG A 242 12.16 -17.29 55.15
C ARG A 242 13.23 -16.42 55.78
N VAL A 243 13.62 -15.34 55.11
CA VAL A 243 14.61 -14.39 55.62
C VAL A 243 14.19 -13.82 56.97
N LYS A 244 12.93 -13.35 57.10
CA LYS A 244 12.40 -12.81 58.35
C LYS A 244 12.34 -13.80 59.50
N SER A 245 12.25 -15.10 59.21
CA SER A 245 12.32 -16.16 60.21
C SER A 245 13.75 -16.48 60.66
N GLY A 246 14.76 -15.81 60.10
CA GLY A 246 16.18 -16.04 60.37
C GLY A 246 16.78 -17.23 59.61
N ALA A 247 16.07 -17.75 58.61
CA ALA A 247 16.46 -18.90 57.80
C ALA A 247 16.66 -18.51 56.32
N GLY A 248 17.29 -17.35 56.10
CA GLY A 248 17.53 -16.79 54.76
C GLY A 248 18.43 -17.66 53.88
N ASP A 249 19.33 -18.43 54.49
CA ASP A 249 20.19 -19.45 53.87
C ASP A 249 19.43 -20.65 53.27
N THR A 250 18.13 -20.74 53.55
CA THR A 250 17.23 -21.76 53.01
C THR A 250 16.10 -21.14 52.18
N ALA A 251 16.24 -19.89 51.78
CA ALA A 251 15.27 -19.24 50.92
C ALA A 251 15.23 -19.94 49.54
N PRO A 252 14.04 -20.22 48.98
CA PRO A 252 13.93 -20.96 47.71
C PRO A 252 14.47 -20.24 46.46
N GLY A 253 14.80 -18.95 46.55
CA GLY A 253 15.22 -18.16 45.40
C GLY A 253 14.13 -18.11 44.32
N GLY A 254 14.50 -18.47 43.11
CA GLY A 254 13.65 -18.62 41.93
C GLY A 254 12.86 -19.93 41.87
N ASP A 255 12.91 -20.82 42.87
CA ASP A 255 12.10 -22.04 42.87
C ASP A 255 10.61 -21.72 43.04
N ILE A 256 9.93 -21.54 41.91
CA ILE A 256 8.50 -21.28 41.82
C ILE A 256 7.69 -22.40 42.49
N ALA A 257 8.09 -23.66 42.34
CA ALA A 257 7.32 -24.79 42.85
C ALA A 257 7.30 -24.81 44.38
N ALA A 258 8.41 -24.44 45.02
CA ALA A 258 8.48 -24.27 46.47
C ALA A 258 7.60 -23.11 46.98
N CYS A 259 7.41 -22.07 46.17
CA CYS A 259 6.73 -20.84 46.56
C CYS A 259 5.25 -20.76 46.18
N ASP A 260 4.74 -21.64 45.31
CA ASP A 260 3.33 -21.68 44.89
C ASP A 260 2.58 -22.99 45.21
N PRO A 261 2.57 -23.47 46.47
CA PRO A 261 1.82 -24.68 46.81
C PRO A 261 0.30 -24.53 46.63
N GLY A 262 -0.19 -23.29 46.52
CA GLY A 262 -1.61 -22.96 46.35
C GLY A 262 -2.06 -22.79 44.90
N GLY A 263 -1.17 -22.92 43.92
CA GLY A 263 -1.49 -22.82 42.50
C GLY A 263 -2.00 -21.43 42.06
N LYS A 264 -1.51 -20.35 42.67
CA LYS A 264 -1.87 -18.97 42.30
C LYS A 264 -1.32 -18.59 40.92
N LEU A 265 -0.12 -19.07 40.59
CA LEU A 265 0.56 -18.72 39.34
C LEU A 265 -0.08 -19.41 38.12
N PRO A 266 -0.41 -20.71 38.14
CA PRO A 266 -1.25 -21.32 37.10
C PRO A 266 -2.58 -20.59 36.88
N ALA A 267 -3.23 -20.13 37.94
CA ALA A 267 -4.47 -19.35 37.83
C ALA A 267 -4.26 -17.95 37.21
N ALA A 268 -3.09 -17.34 37.42
CA ALA A 268 -2.73 -16.08 36.79
C ALA A 268 -2.38 -16.28 35.30
N PHE A 269 -1.66 -17.35 34.97
CA PHE A 269 -1.34 -17.73 33.59
C PHE A 269 -2.60 -18.01 32.77
N SER A 270 -3.53 -18.81 33.31
CA SER A 270 -4.81 -19.10 32.63
C SER A 270 -5.63 -17.83 32.33
N LYS A 271 -5.52 -16.79 33.16
CA LYS A 271 -6.15 -15.48 32.88
C LYS A 271 -5.43 -14.70 31.79
N LEU A 272 -4.10 -14.73 31.76
CA LEU A 272 -3.29 -14.14 30.68
C LEU A 272 -3.66 -14.78 29.34
N GLU A 273 -3.60 -16.11 29.27
CA GLU A 273 -3.92 -16.91 28.07
C GLU A 273 -5.35 -16.62 27.58
N SER A 274 -6.35 -16.81 28.45
CA SER A 274 -7.75 -16.62 28.05
C SER A 274 -8.06 -15.20 27.55
N HIS A 275 -7.45 -14.17 28.13
CA HIS A 275 -7.64 -12.79 27.68
C HIS A 275 -6.94 -12.52 26.33
N ILE A 276 -5.76 -13.10 26.09
CA ILE A 276 -5.06 -12.99 24.80
C ILE A 276 -5.89 -13.69 23.72
N VAL A 277 -6.29 -14.95 23.92
CA VAL A 277 -7.14 -15.71 22.97
C VAL A 277 -8.42 -14.95 22.66
N ALA A 278 -9.10 -14.46 23.71
CA ALA A 278 -10.36 -13.77 23.55
C ALA A 278 -10.23 -12.47 22.74
N ARG A 279 -9.06 -11.82 22.76
CA ARG A 279 -8.86 -10.53 22.09
C ARG A 279 -8.15 -10.63 20.75
N CYS A 280 -7.33 -11.64 20.55
CA CYS A 280 -6.48 -11.83 19.40
C CYS A 280 -7.06 -12.90 18.47
N ASP A 281 -7.14 -14.15 18.93
CA ASP A 281 -7.56 -15.29 18.11
C ASP A 281 -9.03 -15.20 17.71
N ASN A 282 -9.91 -14.84 18.66
CA ASN A 282 -11.33 -14.63 18.37
C ASN A 282 -11.59 -13.44 17.43
N ALA A 283 -10.60 -12.57 17.22
CA ALA A 283 -10.63 -11.50 16.23
C ALA A 283 -10.01 -11.90 14.88
N GLY A 284 -9.59 -13.16 14.71
CA GLY A 284 -9.01 -13.67 13.47
C GLY A 284 -7.58 -13.19 13.20
N LEU A 285 -6.88 -12.67 14.22
CA LEU A 285 -5.53 -12.13 14.07
C LEU A 285 -4.49 -13.25 14.15
N THR A 286 -3.55 -13.27 13.21
CA THR A 286 -2.37 -14.12 13.29
C THR A 286 -1.29 -13.43 14.14
N PRO A 287 -0.36 -14.17 14.78
CA PRO A 287 0.75 -13.55 15.50
C PRO A 287 1.58 -12.59 14.63
N ALA A 288 1.84 -12.96 13.37
CA ALA A 288 2.56 -12.11 12.43
C ALA A 288 1.84 -10.77 12.16
N ALA A 289 0.50 -10.77 12.09
CA ALA A 289 -0.32 -9.58 11.90
C ALA A 289 -0.21 -8.54 13.03
N ILE A 290 0.25 -8.96 14.21
CA ILE A 290 0.41 -8.11 15.40
C ILE A 290 1.89 -7.94 15.81
N GLY A 291 2.82 -8.27 14.90
CA GLY A 291 4.26 -8.04 15.07
C GLY A 291 5.05 -9.17 15.73
N TRP A 292 4.42 -10.32 16.02
CA TRP A 292 5.12 -11.44 16.65
C TRP A 292 5.93 -12.27 15.64
N PRO A 293 7.17 -12.66 15.97
CA PRO A 293 7.93 -13.62 15.18
C PRO A 293 7.29 -15.01 15.25
N SER A 294 7.62 -15.89 14.30
CA SER A 294 7.13 -17.28 14.26
C SER A 294 7.72 -18.19 15.35
N THR A 295 8.76 -17.73 16.04
CA THR A 295 9.43 -18.45 17.13
C THR A 295 9.68 -17.47 18.28
N CYS A 296 9.47 -17.93 19.52
CA CYS A 296 9.75 -17.14 20.72
C CYS A 296 11.23 -16.68 20.72
N PRO A 297 11.52 -15.38 20.92
CA PRO A 297 12.88 -14.81 20.79
C PRO A 297 13.96 -15.32 21.75
N ASN A 298 13.61 -16.21 22.68
CA ASN A 298 14.46 -16.72 23.74
C ASN A 298 14.87 -15.66 24.79
N PHE A 299 15.52 -16.12 25.87
CA PHE A 299 16.01 -15.28 26.96
C PHE A 299 17.34 -15.82 27.48
N GLU A 300 18.42 -15.03 27.42
CA GLU A 300 19.79 -15.36 27.83
C GLU A 300 20.29 -16.73 27.30
N SER A 301 20.06 -17.02 26.02
CA SER A 301 20.36 -18.34 25.42
C SER A 301 19.66 -19.54 26.10
N GLY A 302 18.57 -19.29 26.81
CA GLY A 302 17.75 -20.30 27.49
C GLY A 302 16.98 -21.21 26.52
N SER A 303 15.85 -21.74 26.99
CA SER A 303 15.04 -22.71 26.26
C SER A 303 13.71 -22.15 25.74
N CYS A 304 13.46 -20.84 25.87
CA CYS A 304 12.22 -20.18 25.45
C CYS A 304 12.17 -20.01 23.92
N THR A 305 12.09 -21.13 23.20
CA THR A 305 12.18 -21.24 21.73
C THR A 305 10.93 -21.84 21.10
N ASN A 306 9.81 -21.81 21.83
CA ASN A 306 8.54 -22.38 21.40
C ASN A 306 8.04 -21.69 20.12
N ALA A 307 7.37 -22.44 19.25
CA ALA A 307 6.73 -21.89 18.04
C ALA A 307 5.56 -20.97 18.42
N VAL A 308 5.43 -19.84 17.74
CA VAL A 308 4.36 -18.85 17.94
C VAL A 308 3.41 -18.89 16.76
N THR A 309 2.23 -19.47 16.98
CA THR A 309 1.23 -19.77 15.93
C THR A 309 -0.15 -19.18 16.21
N ASN A 310 -0.46 -18.85 17.47
CA ASN A 310 -1.72 -18.27 17.95
C ASN A 310 -1.54 -17.58 19.32
N GLY A 311 -2.62 -17.03 19.86
CA GLY A 311 -2.66 -16.37 21.17
C GLY A 311 -2.21 -17.24 22.34
N ASN A 312 -2.50 -18.54 22.32
CA ASN A 312 -1.99 -19.49 23.33
C ASN A 312 -0.47 -19.54 23.33
N SER A 313 0.14 -19.75 22.17
CA SER A 313 1.59 -19.81 22.05
C SER A 313 2.29 -18.47 22.35
N ILE A 314 1.59 -17.33 22.18
CA ILE A 314 2.06 -16.02 22.67
C ILE A 314 2.11 -16.02 24.20
N ALA A 315 1.04 -16.46 24.88
CA ALA A 315 1.02 -16.57 26.33
C ALA A 315 2.10 -17.53 26.85
N ASP A 316 2.33 -18.67 26.19
CA ASP A 316 3.40 -19.61 26.53
C ASP A 316 4.80 -18.99 26.41
N CYS A 317 5.04 -18.21 25.34
CA CYS A 317 6.31 -17.49 25.15
C CYS A 317 6.54 -16.45 26.26
N LEU A 318 5.51 -15.67 26.56
CA LEU A 318 5.52 -14.68 27.64
C LEU A 318 5.77 -15.33 29.00
N ASP A 319 5.10 -16.45 29.29
CA ASP A 319 5.28 -17.20 30.53
C ASP A 319 6.72 -17.71 30.69
N CYS A 320 7.26 -18.33 29.64
CA CYS A 320 8.61 -18.87 29.66
C CYS A 320 9.65 -17.77 29.97
N VAL A 321 9.58 -16.65 29.26
CA VAL A 321 10.55 -15.55 29.44
C VAL A 321 10.36 -14.86 30.79
N ALA A 322 9.11 -14.62 31.24
CA ALA A 322 8.85 -14.02 32.54
C ALA A 322 9.37 -14.88 33.70
N ARG A 323 9.19 -16.21 33.63
CA ARG A 323 9.71 -17.14 34.63
C ARG A 323 11.23 -17.13 34.63
N ALA A 324 11.87 -17.33 33.48
CA ALA A 324 13.33 -17.32 33.40
C ALA A 324 13.93 -16.01 33.94
N ALA A 325 13.34 -14.86 33.58
CA ALA A 325 13.82 -13.55 34.02
C ALA A 325 13.63 -13.33 35.53
N ILE A 326 12.46 -13.68 36.08
CA ILE A 326 12.15 -13.45 37.50
C ILE A 326 12.85 -14.49 38.40
N ASP A 327 12.96 -15.74 37.97
CA ASP A 327 13.62 -16.79 38.74
C ASP A 327 15.09 -16.42 38.96
N GLN A 328 15.80 -16.05 37.88
CA GLN A 328 17.19 -15.58 37.96
C GLN A 328 17.34 -14.29 38.77
N ALA A 329 16.35 -13.40 38.74
CA ALA A 329 16.33 -12.21 39.58
C ALA A 329 16.20 -12.57 41.07
N MET A 330 15.29 -13.49 41.41
CA MET A 330 15.06 -13.92 42.79
C MET A 330 16.23 -14.73 43.33
N ASP A 331 16.91 -15.50 42.48
CA ASP A 331 18.15 -16.19 42.85
C ASP A 331 19.23 -15.19 43.27
N LEU A 332 19.46 -14.15 42.46
CA LEU A 332 20.40 -13.07 42.79
C LEU A 332 20.05 -12.39 44.13
N TYR A 333 18.76 -12.23 44.43
CA TYR A 333 18.31 -11.52 45.62
C TYR A 333 18.34 -12.37 46.90
N TYR A 334 18.12 -13.68 46.81
CA TYR A 334 17.76 -14.52 47.96
C TYR A 334 18.47 -15.88 48.07
N LEU A 335 18.95 -16.51 47.01
CA LEU A 335 19.30 -17.96 47.03
C LEU A 335 20.52 -18.29 47.90
N ASP A 336 21.52 -17.40 47.96
CA ASP A 336 22.83 -17.69 48.59
C ASP A 336 23.07 -16.91 49.91
N LEU A 337 22.00 -16.38 50.52
CA LEU A 337 22.13 -15.56 51.73
C LEU A 337 22.79 -16.33 52.88
N SER A 338 23.66 -15.65 53.64
CA SER A 338 24.34 -16.24 54.79
C SER A 338 23.37 -16.39 55.97
N ALA A 339 23.50 -17.48 56.73
CA ALA A 339 22.71 -17.67 57.94
C ALA A 339 22.98 -16.53 58.95
N PRO A 340 21.97 -15.75 59.36
CA PRO A 340 22.20 -14.52 60.11
C PRO A 340 22.55 -14.75 61.59
N GLY A 341 22.53 -15.99 62.08
CA GLY A 341 22.90 -16.33 63.47
C GLY A 341 22.03 -15.65 64.55
N GLY A 342 20.82 -15.18 64.20
CA GLY A 342 19.95 -14.40 65.08
C GLY A 342 20.18 -12.89 65.08
N ASP A 343 21.08 -12.36 64.24
CA ASP A 343 21.27 -10.93 64.07
C ASP A 343 20.05 -10.30 63.35
N SER A 344 19.20 -9.64 64.14
CA SER A 344 18.00 -8.97 63.64
C SER A 344 18.26 -7.81 62.68
N ALA A 345 19.45 -7.21 62.69
CA ALA A 345 19.82 -6.15 61.75
C ALA A 345 20.31 -6.73 60.42
N LEU A 346 21.06 -7.84 60.45
CA LEU A 346 21.41 -8.59 59.24
C LEU A 346 20.16 -9.14 58.54
N ILE A 347 19.21 -9.71 59.29
CA ILE A 347 17.90 -10.16 58.76
C ILE A 347 17.17 -9.01 58.05
N LYS A 348 17.17 -7.81 58.64
CA LYS A 348 16.54 -6.62 58.02
C LYS A 348 17.27 -6.18 56.75
N CYS A 349 18.60 -6.23 56.75
CA CYS A 349 19.41 -5.92 55.57
C CYS A 349 19.10 -6.89 54.42
N GLN A 350 19.19 -8.21 54.67
CA GLN A 350 18.89 -9.25 53.70
C GLN A 350 17.46 -9.14 53.16
N SER A 351 16.47 -8.94 54.05
CA SER A 351 15.06 -8.72 53.66
C SER A 351 14.89 -7.48 52.78
N ALA A 352 15.57 -6.37 53.10
CA ALA A 352 15.47 -5.13 52.34
C ALA A 352 16.01 -5.25 50.91
N ILE A 353 17.11 -5.98 50.70
CA ILE A 353 17.72 -6.18 49.38
C ILE A 353 16.68 -6.79 48.43
N GLY A 354 16.17 -7.98 48.72
CA GLY A 354 15.24 -8.64 47.80
C GLY A 354 13.87 -7.96 47.72
N LYS A 355 13.35 -7.45 48.84
CA LYS A 355 12.03 -6.82 48.88
C LYS A 355 11.96 -5.50 48.12
N GLU A 356 12.93 -4.61 48.34
CA GLU A 356 12.92 -3.30 47.70
C GLU A 356 13.31 -3.41 46.22
N THR A 357 14.19 -4.36 45.85
CA THR A 357 14.51 -4.63 44.45
C THR A 357 13.32 -5.21 43.68
N SER A 358 12.58 -6.15 44.30
CA SER A 358 11.32 -6.67 43.73
C SER A 358 10.26 -5.58 43.54
N LYS A 359 10.18 -4.61 44.45
CA LYS A 359 9.28 -3.44 44.28
C LYS A 359 9.72 -2.54 43.14
N PHE A 360 11.01 -2.34 42.96
CA PHE A 360 11.54 -1.59 41.82
C PHE A 360 11.20 -2.28 40.50
N LEU A 361 11.43 -3.60 40.40
CA LEU A 361 11.06 -4.44 39.24
C LEU A 361 9.60 -4.19 38.83
N VAL A 362 8.65 -4.33 39.77
CA VAL A 362 7.22 -4.12 39.51
C VAL A 362 6.91 -2.65 39.17
N ALA A 363 7.62 -1.69 39.76
CA ALA A 363 7.42 -0.27 39.49
C ALA A 363 7.90 0.11 38.08
N LYS A 364 9.05 -0.41 37.65
CA LYS A 364 9.62 -0.19 36.31
C LYS A 364 8.70 -0.81 35.26
N GLN A 365 8.31 -2.09 35.40
CA GLN A 365 7.35 -2.74 34.48
C GLN A 365 6.06 -1.91 34.32
N LYS A 366 5.53 -1.38 35.42
CA LYS A 366 4.32 -0.54 35.39
C LYS A 366 4.55 0.81 34.69
N ALA A 367 5.74 1.41 34.83
CA ALA A 367 6.09 2.64 34.16
C ALA A 367 6.21 2.43 32.64
N LEU A 368 6.89 1.35 32.22
CA LEU A 368 7.05 0.96 30.82
C LEU A 368 5.70 0.63 30.17
N GLY A 369 4.88 -0.22 30.81
CA GLY A 369 3.55 -0.54 30.29
C GLY A 369 2.64 0.69 30.12
N LYS A 370 2.78 1.72 30.96
CA LYS A 370 2.10 3.01 30.78
C LYS A 370 2.67 3.83 29.63
N CYS A 371 4.00 3.83 29.46
CA CYS A 371 4.65 4.47 28.34
C CYS A 371 4.14 3.89 27.01
N ARG A 372 4.14 2.56 26.89
CA ARG A 372 3.64 1.84 25.70
C ARG A 372 2.17 2.16 25.40
N LYS A 373 1.35 2.25 26.45
CA LYS A 373 -0.05 2.69 26.32
C LYS A 373 -0.20 4.17 25.89
N ASN A 374 0.79 5.01 26.14
CA ASN A 374 0.76 6.39 25.66
C ASN A 374 1.22 6.48 24.21
N ILE A 375 2.16 5.63 23.76
CA ILE A 375 2.51 5.46 22.34
C ILE A 375 1.27 5.06 21.55
N ASP A 376 0.54 4.07 22.06
CA ASP A 376 -0.75 3.64 21.53
C ASP A 376 -1.79 4.75 21.37
N ARG A 377 -1.67 5.81 22.16
CA ARG A 377 -2.59 6.95 22.15
C ARG A 377 -2.05 8.13 21.34
N GLY A 378 -0.89 8.00 20.70
CA GLY A 378 -0.21 9.11 20.02
C GLY A 378 0.29 10.19 20.98
N THR A 379 0.44 9.88 22.28
CA THR A 379 0.83 10.85 23.33
C THR A 379 2.23 10.60 23.89
N ALA A 380 2.95 9.64 23.31
CA ALA A 380 4.37 9.34 23.53
C ALA A 380 4.96 8.69 22.26
N THR A 381 6.28 8.60 22.18
CA THR A 381 7.01 7.96 21.09
C THR A 381 7.86 6.80 21.61
N ALA A 382 8.26 5.87 20.75
CA ALA A 382 9.22 4.80 21.08
C ALA A 382 10.67 5.33 21.03
N PRO A 383 11.63 4.72 21.74
CA PRO A 383 11.51 3.57 22.64
C PRO A 383 10.87 3.93 24.00
N CYS A 384 10.46 2.94 24.80
CA CYS A 384 9.94 3.18 26.16
C CYS A 384 10.94 2.73 27.22
N PRO A 385 11.43 3.60 28.13
CA PRO A 385 11.22 5.05 28.15
C PRO A 385 12.09 5.74 27.09
N VAL A 386 11.63 6.87 26.54
CA VAL A 386 12.49 7.73 25.71
C VAL A 386 13.43 8.48 26.66
N PRO A 387 14.74 8.57 26.38
CA PRO A 387 15.62 9.43 27.15
C PRO A 387 15.05 10.86 27.26
N GLY A 388 14.89 11.35 28.50
CA GLY A 388 14.30 12.67 28.78
C GLY A 388 12.77 12.71 28.83
N ASP A 389 12.07 11.58 28.74
CA ASP A 389 10.61 11.59 28.86
C ASP A 389 10.16 12.10 30.25
N ALA A 390 9.12 12.92 30.31
CA ALA A 390 8.69 13.57 31.55
C ALA A 390 7.85 12.66 32.48
N LYS A 391 7.66 11.38 32.16
CA LYS A 391 6.68 10.51 32.84
C LYS A 391 7.28 9.17 33.32
N ALA A 392 7.62 8.28 32.41
CA ALA A 392 8.17 6.96 32.68
C ALA A 392 9.58 7.05 33.29
N GLY A 393 10.52 7.76 32.67
CA GLY A 393 11.88 7.96 33.16
C GLY A 393 11.93 8.49 34.61
N PRO A 394 11.30 9.64 34.92
CA PRO A 394 11.21 10.17 36.28
C PRO A 394 10.50 9.23 37.27
N ALA A 395 9.52 8.45 36.81
CA ALA A 395 8.87 7.46 37.67
C ALA A 395 9.79 6.27 37.99
N ILE A 396 10.60 5.84 37.04
CA ILE A 396 11.61 4.78 37.19
C ILE A 396 12.72 5.26 38.12
N GLN A 397 13.30 6.45 37.85
CA GLN A 397 14.34 7.04 38.69
C GLN A 397 13.85 7.25 40.14
N LYS A 398 12.60 7.70 40.33
CA LYS A 398 12.01 7.83 41.67
C LYS A 398 11.83 6.48 42.37
N ALA A 399 11.53 5.42 41.64
CA ALA A 399 11.44 4.07 42.20
C ALA A 399 12.84 3.57 42.58
N GLU A 400 13.82 3.83 41.73
CA GLU A 400 15.23 3.50 41.93
C GLU A 400 15.79 4.17 43.20
N SER A 401 15.64 5.49 43.32
CA SER A 401 16.15 6.21 44.48
C SER A 401 15.52 5.78 45.80
N LYS A 402 14.25 5.36 45.77
CA LYS A 402 13.58 4.80 46.94
C LYS A 402 14.15 3.44 47.33
N LYS A 403 14.44 2.58 46.35
CA LYS A 403 15.05 1.27 46.58
C LYS A 403 16.43 1.45 47.21
N VAL A 404 17.31 2.23 46.57
CA VAL A 404 18.68 2.47 47.06
C VAL A 404 18.67 3.01 48.49
N ALA A 405 17.88 4.07 48.77
CA ALA A 405 17.80 4.65 50.10
C ALA A 405 17.33 3.65 51.17
N LYS A 406 16.42 2.73 50.82
CA LYS A 406 15.93 1.71 51.76
C LYS A 406 16.94 0.60 51.99
N ILE A 407 17.65 0.13 50.95
CA ILE A 407 18.69 -0.88 51.07
C ILE A 407 19.88 -0.31 51.87
N CYS A 408 20.42 0.84 51.48
CA CYS A 408 21.53 1.46 52.18
C CYS A 408 21.20 1.78 53.65
N GLY A 409 19.94 2.11 53.96
CA GLY A 409 19.50 2.37 55.34
C GLY A 409 19.28 1.11 56.18
N ALA A 410 19.03 -0.04 55.54
CA ALA A 410 18.89 -1.32 56.24
C ALA A 410 20.24 -2.04 56.43
N CYS A 411 21.18 -1.83 55.51
CA CYS A 411 22.47 -2.52 55.47
C CYS A 411 23.66 -1.65 55.91
N GLY A 412 23.44 -0.36 56.20
CA GLY A 412 24.49 0.60 56.47
C GLY A 412 23.98 1.96 56.95
N GLY A 413 24.74 3.01 56.65
CA GLY A 413 24.47 4.39 57.10
C GLY A 413 23.43 5.17 56.29
N GLY A 414 22.72 4.52 55.35
CA GLY A 414 21.78 5.19 54.45
C GLY A 414 22.41 5.73 53.16
N SER A 415 21.62 6.52 52.43
CA SER A 415 22.00 7.19 51.19
C SER A 415 21.58 8.65 51.26
N VAL A 416 22.45 9.56 50.82
CA VAL A 416 22.20 11.02 50.82
C VAL A 416 21.59 11.50 49.51
N ASP A 417 21.92 10.85 48.41
CA ASP A 417 21.52 11.18 47.04
C ASP A 417 20.46 10.22 46.49
N GLY A 418 20.19 9.11 47.19
CA GLY A 418 19.34 8.04 46.69
C GLY A 418 20.00 7.23 45.57
N VAL A 419 21.32 7.28 45.41
CA VAL A 419 22.07 6.57 44.37
C VAL A 419 23.28 5.83 44.96
N THR A 420 23.91 6.40 45.98
CA THR A 420 25.11 5.85 46.61
C THR A 420 24.90 5.56 48.09
N CYS A 421 25.44 4.43 48.56
CA CYS A 421 25.46 4.12 49.99
C CYS A 421 26.62 4.86 50.69
N VAL A 422 26.35 5.50 51.83
CA VAL A 422 27.33 6.33 52.57
C VAL A 422 28.33 5.49 53.37
N SER A 423 27.86 4.37 53.92
CA SER A 423 28.68 3.40 54.66
C SER A 423 27.99 2.05 54.67
N GLN A 424 28.74 1.01 55.02
CA GLN A 424 28.23 -0.35 55.17
C GLN A 424 28.39 -0.81 56.62
N THR A 425 27.38 -1.52 57.13
CA THR A 425 27.45 -2.25 58.41
C THR A 425 27.77 -3.72 58.17
N TYR A 426 27.36 -4.25 57.01
CA TYR A 426 27.61 -5.62 56.58
C TYR A 426 28.27 -5.60 55.21
N ASP A 427 29.39 -6.29 55.07
CA ASP A 427 30.04 -6.54 53.78
C ASP A 427 29.24 -7.59 52.97
N PRO A 428 29.35 -7.61 51.63
CA PRO A 428 28.62 -8.57 50.77
C PRO A 428 28.76 -10.04 51.20
N SER A 429 29.93 -10.45 51.69
CA SER A 429 30.16 -11.82 52.18
C SER A 429 29.38 -12.14 53.46
N GLN A 430 29.20 -11.17 54.36
CA GLN A 430 28.40 -11.33 55.58
C GLN A 430 26.91 -11.43 55.25
N ILE A 431 26.47 -10.73 54.19
CA ILE A 431 25.11 -10.81 53.67
C ILE A 431 24.87 -12.19 53.00
N GLY A 432 25.92 -12.78 52.40
CA GLY A 432 25.84 -13.96 51.54
C GLY A 432 25.58 -13.60 50.08
N PHE A 433 25.99 -12.41 49.65
CA PHE A 433 25.88 -12.01 48.26
C PHE A 433 27.10 -12.48 47.47
N ALA A 434 26.89 -12.91 46.22
CA ALA A 434 27.96 -13.38 45.35
C ALA A 434 29.04 -12.29 45.14
N GLY A 435 30.32 -12.69 45.13
CA GLY A 435 31.45 -11.75 44.98
C GLY A 435 31.61 -11.16 43.57
N THR A 436 30.80 -11.59 42.60
CA THR A 436 30.81 -11.11 41.22
C THR A 436 29.39 -10.99 40.71
N CYS A 437 29.10 -9.90 40.00
CA CYS A 437 27.80 -9.68 39.40
C CYS A 437 27.62 -10.48 38.09
N PRO A 438 26.40 -10.99 37.79
CA PRO A 438 26.10 -11.64 36.51
C PRO A 438 26.50 -10.82 35.29
N ASP A 439 27.00 -11.50 34.26
CA ASP A 439 27.44 -10.90 33.00
C ASP A 439 26.28 -10.78 32.01
N VAL A 440 25.48 -9.72 32.19
CA VAL A 440 24.41 -9.31 31.27
C VAL A 440 24.61 -7.85 30.88
N THR A 441 24.08 -7.43 29.73
CA THR A 441 24.19 -6.04 29.25
C THR A 441 22.81 -5.45 29.10
N VAL A 442 22.52 -4.38 29.84
CA VAL A 442 21.21 -3.70 29.79
C VAL A 442 20.89 -3.27 28.33
N PRO A 443 19.71 -3.64 27.79
CA PRO A 443 19.37 -3.35 26.40
C PRO A 443 19.45 -1.88 26.00
N ASN A 444 19.56 -1.61 24.69
CA ASN A 444 19.55 -0.26 24.11
C ASN A 444 20.76 0.61 24.51
N GLY A 445 21.96 0.00 24.54
CA GLY A 445 23.21 0.71 24.86
C GLY A 445 23.43 1.00 26.34
N GLY A 446 22.74 0.27 27.22
CA GLY A 446 22.96 0.32 28.66
C GLY A 446 24.27 -0.36 29.10
N PRO A 447 24.66 -0.22 30.39
CA PRO A 447 25.91 -0.76 30.89
C PRO A 447 25.90 -2.29 30.96
N GLY A 448 27.09 -2.88 30.80
CA GLY A 448 27.35 -4.27 31.20
C GLY A 448 27.40 -4.39 32.72
N CYS A 449 26.78 -5.45 33.26
CA CYS A 449 26.64 -5.65 34.70
C CYS A 449 27.82 -6.38 35.34
N ALA A 450 28.66 -7.07 34.56
CA ALA A 450 29.81 -7.82 35.07
C ALA A 450 30.80 -6.92 35.84
N ALA A 451 30.82 -7.07 37.17
CA ALA A 451 31.72 -6.34 38.05
C ALA A 451 31.98 -7.11 39.36
N PRO A 452 33.17 -6.95 39.99
CA PRO A 452 33.40 -7.43 41.35
C PRO A 452 32.48 -6.75 42.37
N VAL A 453 31.98 -7.50 43.34
CA VAL A 453 31.09 -7.01 44.41
C VAL A 453 31.84 -7.04 45.74
N ASN A 454 32.49 -5.93 46.09
CA ASN A 454 33.33 -5.84 47.29
C ASN A 454 32.68 -5.03 48.40
N THR A 455 31.80 -4.09 48.05
CA THR A 455 31.12 -3.20 48.99
C THR A 455 29.61 -3.31 48.87
N LEU A 456 28.88 -2.82 49.87
CA LEU A 456 27.43 -2.66 49.80
C LEU A 456 26.98 -1.84 48.59
N ASN A 457 27.76 -0.82 48.22
CA ASN A 457 27.46 0.02 47.06
C ASN A 457 27.64 -0.75 45.73
N ASP A 458 28.61 -1.67 45.66
CA ASP A 458 28.78 -2.55 44.49
C ASP A 458 27.64 -3.57 44.40
N LEU A 459 27.16 -4.08 45.54
CA LEU A 459 25.99 -4.96 45.61
C LEU A 459 24.75 -4.27 45.07
N VAL A 460 24.48 -3.03 45.52
CA VAL A 460 23.36 -2.22 45.03
C VAL A 460 23.47 -2.04 43.52
N LYS A 461 24.61 -1.57 43.00
CA LYS A 461 24.83 -1.45 41.55
C LYS A 461 24.61 -2.74 40.78
N CYS A 462 25.02 -3.88 41.35
CA CYS A 462 24.81 -5.18 40.74
C CYS A 462 23.33 -5.53 40.62
N VAL A 463 22.58 -5.45 41.73
CA VAL A 463 21.14 -5.74 41.68
C VAL A 463 20.40 -4.73 40.82
N ASP A 464 20.81 -3.46 40.79
CA ASP A 464 20.23 -2.43 39.92
C ASP A 464 20.39 -2.84 38.45
N CYS A 465 21.63 -3.07 38.01
CA CYS A 465 21.95 -3.38 36.62
C CYS A 465 21.27 -4.66 36.13
N VAL A 466 21.36 -5.75 36.91
CA VAL A 466 20.75 -7.03 36.51
C VAL A 466 19.22 -6.89 36.47
N THR A 467 18.61 -6.21 37.45
CA THR A 467 17.15 -6.01 37.46
C THR A 467 16.68 -5.17 36.28
N GLU A 468 17.44 -4.14 35.90
CA GLU A 468 17.16 -3.36 34.71
C GLU A 468 17.13 -4.23 33.46
N PHE A 469 18.16 -5.06 33.28
CA PHE A 469 18.22 -6.02 32.18
C PHE A 469 17.00 -6.95 32.16
N LYS A 470 16.67 -7.61 33.29
CA LYS A 470 15.55 -8.58 33.34
C LYS A 470 14.21 -7.92 32.97
N VAL A 471 13.94 -6.72 33.52
CA VAL A 471 12.69 -6.00 33.27
C VAL A 471 12.60 -5.50 31.83
N ASP A 472 13.68 -4.95 31.29
CA ASP A 472 13.66 -4.37 29.95
C ASP A 472 13.48 -5.45 28.88
N CYS A 473 14.11 -6.61 29.05
CA CYS A 473 13.87 -7.76 28.18
C CYS A 473 12.44 -8.30 28.28
N ALA A 474 11.94 -8.50 29.50
CA ALA A 474 10.56 -8.97 29.69
C ALA A 474 9.54 -7.98 29.09
N ASP A 475 9.70 -6.68 29.30
CA ASP A 475 8.81 -5.65 28.77
C ASP A 475 8.86 -5.57 27.24
N ALA A 476 10.05 -5.61 26.64
CA ALA A 476 10.24 -5.58 25.19
C ALA A 476 9.48 -6.70 24.46
N LEU A 477 9.45 -7.90 25.05
CA LEU A 477 8.72 -9.05 24.49
C LEU A 477 7.22 -8.80 24.33
N SER A 478 6.63 -7.98 25.21
CA SER A 478 5.16 -7.80 25.25
C SER A 478 4.60 -6.93 24.13
N ARG A 479 5.46 -6.20 23.39
CA ARG A 479 5.08 -5.23 22.35
C ARG A 479 6.10 -5.21 21.19
N PRO A 480 6.20 -6.31 20.43
CA PRO A 480 7.13 -6.41 19.31
C PRO A 480 6.75 -5.48 18.13
N ASP A 481 5.49 -5.01 18.11
CA ASP A 481 4.99 -4.00 17.17
C ASP A 481 5.55 -2.59 17.43
N GLN A 482 5.97 -2.28 18.66
CA GLN A 482 6.51 -0.97 19.03
C GLN A 482 8.05 -0.92 19.04
N SER A 483 8.69 -2.07 19.26
CA SER A 483 10.14 -2.18 19.37
C SER A 483 10.57 -3.61 19.09
N ALA A 484 11.60 -3.80 18.26
CA ALA A 484 12.20 -5.12 18.09
C ALA A 484 12.71 -5.67 19.44
N TYR A 485 12.66 -6.99 19.60
CA TYR A 485 13.22 -7.64 20.78
C TYR A 485 14.75 -7.45 20.80
N PRO A 486 15.34 -6.87 21.85
CA PRO A 486 16.76 -6.55 21.87
C PRO A 486 17.64 -7.80 21.77
N SER A 487 18.75 -7.71 21.04
CA SER A 487 19.65 -8.84 20.82
C SER A 487 20.41 -9.25 22.09
N GLU A 488 20.61 -8.30 23.01
CA GLU A 488 21.17 -8.53 24.34
C GLU A 488 20.30 -9.51 25.15
N CYS A 489 18.98 -9.47 24.95
CA CYS A 489 18.03 -10.35 25.63
C CYS A 489 18.09 -11.80 25.12
N GLY A 490 18.45 -12.01 23.85
CA GLY A 490 18.57 -13.33 23.23
C GLY A 490 19.90 -14.05 23.50
N GLY A 491 20.90 -13.36 24.07
CA GLY A 491 22.25 -13.88 24.32
C GLY A 491 23.28 -13.56 23.22
N GLY A 492 22.98 -12.63 22.30
CA GLY A 492 23.87 -12.26 21.18
C GLY A 492 24.95 -11.22 21.49
N GLY A 493 24.98 -10.67 22.70
CA GLY A 493 25.95 -9.66 23.12
C GLY A 493 27.25 -10.25 23.64
N GLY A 494 28.18 -10.59 22.75
CA GLY A 494 29.63 -10.56 23.00
C GLY A 494 30.17 -11.12 24.33
N GLY A 495 29.96 -12.41 24.62
CA GLY A 495 30.70 -13.14 25.63
C GLY A 495 30.84 -14.61 25.21
N GLY A 496 32.06 -15.06 24.88
CA GLY A 496 32.32 -16.46 24.56
C GLY A 496 31.92 -17.40 25.72
N PRO A 497 31.69 -18.70 25.45
CA PRO A 497 31.25 -19.65 26.48
C PRO A 497 32.22 -19.64 27.66
N THR A 498 31.68 -19.48 28.87
CA THR A 498 32.41 -19.57 30.14
C THR A 498 33.18 -20.90 30.21
N PRO A 499 34.53 -20.89 30.24
CA PRO A 499 35.30 -22.10 30.45
C PRO A 499 35.31 -22.46 31.94
N THR A 500 35.09 -23.73 32.23
CA THR A 500 35.47 -24.37 33.50
C THR A 500 37.00 -24.23 33.70
N PRO A 501 37.50 -23.90 34.91
CA PRO A 501 38.92 -23.64 35.10
C PRO A 501 39.72 -24.95 35.23
N THR A 502 40.73 -25.15 34.37
CA THR A 502 41.94 -25.92 34.70
C THR A 502 43.11 -25.39 33.85
N GLY A 503 44.26 -25.16 34.51
CA GLY A 503 45.27 -24.19 34.07
C GLY A 503 46.40 -24.67 33.14
N GLY A 504 47.24 -23.68 32.78
CA GLY A 504 48.67 -23.85 32.49
C GLY A 504 49.13 -23.68 31.05
N GLY A 505 49.89 -22.59 30.79
CA GLY A 505 50.93 -22.52 29.75
C GLY A 505 50.62 -21.66 28.51
N GLY A 506 51.30 -20.51 28.36
CA GLY A 506 51.36 -19.75 27.09
C GLY A 506 52.51 -20.22 26.17
N PRO A 507 52.98 -19.38 25.23
CA PRO A 507 52.28 -18.64 24.17
C PRO A 507 52.82 -19.04 22.76
N THR A 508 52.20 -18.61 21.65
CA THR A 508 52.87 -18.20 20.38
C THR A 508 51.87 -17.59 19.39
N ALA A 509 52.27 -16.49 18.74
CA ALA A 509 51.52 -15.67 17.80
C ALA A 509 51.55 -16.18 16.35
N THR A 510 50.57 -15.81 15.52
CA THR A 510 50.74 -15.63 14.05
C THR A 510 49.71 -14.63 13.50
N ARG A 511 50.20 -13.60 12.80
CA ARG A 511 49.42 -12.63 11.99
C ARG A 511 49.01 -13.25 10.65
N THR A 512 47.84 -12.89 10.14
CA THR A 512 47.55 -12.92 8.68
C THR A 512 46.66 -11.73 8.32
N LEU A 513 46.93 -11.15 7.15
CA LEU A 513 46.55 -9.83 6.67
C LEU A 513 45.63 -9.93 5.43
N THR A 514 44.67 -8.99 5.31
CA THR A 514 44.21 -8.31 4.05
C THR A 514 43.14 -9.03 3.16
N PRO A 515 42.30 -8.34 2.34
CA PRO A 515 41.81 -6.94 2.28
C PRO A 515 40.28 -6.75 2.21
N THR A 516 39.87 -5.50 2.48
CA THR A 516 38.57 -4.85 2.15
C THR A 516 38.57 -4.28 0.71
N PRO A 517 37.46 -4.31 -0.06
CA PRO A 517 37.30 -3.49 -1.25
C PRO A 517 36.58 -2.17 -0.96
N THR A 518 37.19 -1.08 -1.39
CA THR A 518 36.66 0.30 -1.42
C THR A 518 35.95 0.54 -2.75
N THR A 519 34.74 1.11 -2.74
CA THR A 519 34.08 1.66 -3.93
C THR A 519 33.76 3.14 -3.73
N THR A 520 34.31 3.97 -4.61
CA THR A 520 34.08 5.42 -4.74
C THR A 520 32.97 5.69 -5.76
N PRO A 521 32.06 6.65 -5.54
CA PRO A 521 31.28 7.27 -6.61
C PRO A 521 31.75 8.71 -6.90
N SER A 522 31.89 9.05 -8.18
CA SER A 522 32.15 10.39 -8.70
C SER A 522 30.98 10.85 -9.60
N GLY A 523 30.40 12.02 -9.34
CA GLY A 523 29.45 12.71 -10.22
C GLY A 523 28.94 14.02 -9.58
N PRO A 524 28.80 15.14 -10.34
CA PRO A 524 28.81 16.49 -9.78
C PRO A 524 27.43 16.95 -9.28
N ALA A 525 27.38 17.43 -8.04
CA ALA A 525 26.22 18.11 -7.46
C ALA A 525 26.15 19.56 -7.97
N GLN A 526 24.98 19.98 -8.45
CA GLN A 526 24.69 21.40 -8.68
C GLN A 526 24.39 22.08 -7.35
N THR A 527 25.22 23.07 -7.01
CA THR A 527 25.07 23.89 -5.81
C THR A 527 23.95 24.91 -6.00
N GLN A 528 22.82 24.72 -5.32
CA GLN A 528 21.85 25.79 -5.11
C GLN A 528 22.36 26.71 -3.99
N THR A 529 22.42 28.01 -4.25
CA THR A 529 22.79 29.04 -3.28
C THR A 529 21.66 29.20 -2.24
N PRO A 530 21.88 28.86 -0.95
CA PRO A 530 20.84 29.02 0.06
C PRO A 530 20.59 30.50 0.37
N THR A 531 19.32 30.85 0.53
CA THR A 531 18.88 32.13 1.10
C THR A 531 19.50 32.29 2.51
N PRO A 532 20.12 33.43 2.84
CA PRO A 532 20.81 33.59 4.13
C PRO A 532 19.80 33.66 5.28
N ILE A 533 19.63 32.55 5.99
CA ILE A 533 19.04 32.50 7.32
C ILE A 533 20.15 32.85 8.32
N ALA A 534 19.82 33.65 9.34
CA ALA A 534 20.75 34.03 10.39
C ALA A 534 21.34 32.78 11.06
N THR A 535 22.58 32.44 10.70
CA THR A 535 23.33 31.35 11.31
C THR A 535 23.62 31.75 12.76
N LEU A 536 22.95 31.09 13.70
CA LEU A 536 23.32 31.14 15.11
C LEU A 536 24.76 30.63 15.22
N THR A 537 25.51 31.07 16.23
CA THR A 537 26.86 30.56 16.49
C THR A 537 26.73 29.53 17.62
N PRO A 538 27.16 28.27 17.43
CA PRO A 538 27.00 27.26 18.46
C PRO A 538 27.85 27.61 19.68
N ILE A 539 27.30 27.40 20.88
CA ILE A 539 27.99 27.70 22.13
C ILE A 539 28.92 26.53 22.49
N PRO A 540 30.21 26.76 22.80
CA PRO A 540 31.10 25.69 23.25
C PRO A 540 30.76 25.24 24.68
N GLY A 541 30.39 23.96 24.83
CA GLY A 541 30.06 23.35 26.12
C GLY A 541 28.60 23.60 26.53
N GLY A 542 27.89 22.52 26.85
CA GLY A 542 26.46 22.50 27.18
C GLY A 542 25.95 21.05 27.18
N SER A 543 24.69 20.84 27.55
CA SER A 543 24.08 19.51 27.58
C SER A 543 22.72 19.56 26.90
N CYS A 544 22.42 18.55 26.10
CA CYS A 544 21.16 18.50 25.37
C CYS A 544 19.93 18.80 26.24
N GLY A 545 19.07 19.71 25.77
CA GLY A 545 17.86 20.14 26.46
C GLY A 545 18.09 21.29 27.44
N ASP A 546 19.19 22.04 27.31
CA ASP A 546 19.48 23.22 28.12
C ASP A 546 18.84 24.52 27.57
N GLY A 547 18.18 24.42 26.42
CA GLY A 547 17.48 25.53 25.79
C GLY A 547 18.36 26.37 24.87
N THR A 548 19.60 25.96 24.65
CA THR A 548 20.56 26.62 23.76
C THR A 548 21.16 25.62 22.77
N TRP A 549 21.53 26.08 21.58
CA TRP A 549 22.17 25.20 20.61
C TRP A 549 23.69 25.14 20.84
N ASN A 550 24.19 23.96 21.23
CA ASN A 550 25.58 23.72 21.56
C ASN A 550 26.37 23.03 20.42
N VAL A 551 27.70 23.13 20.48
CA VAL A 551 28.59 22.40 19.56
C VAL A 551 28.39 20.88 19.73
N GLY A 552 27.93 20.20 18.67
CA GLY A 552 27.68 18.76 18.66
C GLY A 552 26.20 18.37 18.66
N GLU A 553 25.29 19.34 18.77
CA GLU A 553 23.85 19.16 18.68
C GLU A 553 23.33 19.52 17.28
N GLU A 554 22.31 18.82 16.80
CA GLU A 554 21.57 19.16 15.57
C GLU A 554 20.37 20.06 15.86
N CYS A 555 19.94 20.14 17.12
CA CYS A 555 18.82 20.92 17.61
C CYS A 555 18.84 20.90 19.15
N ASP A 556 18.07 21.75 19.82
CA ASP A 556 17.79 21.64 21.25
C ASP A 556 16.27 21.67 21.49
N PRO A 557 15.69 20.65 22.15
CA PRO A 557 14.23 20.53 22.29
C PRO A 557 13.63 21.52 23.31
N ALA A 558 14.43 22.09 24.21
CA ALA A 558 13.98 23.02 25.25
C ALA A 558 14.02 24.49 24.80
N GLY A 559 14.78 24.82 23.74
CA GLY A 559 14.93 26.19 23.24
C GLY A 559 13.83 26.64 22.27
N GLY A 560 12.82 25.79 22.02
CA GLY A 560 11.66 26.10 21.18
C GLY A 560 12.01 26.25 19.69
N ALA A 561 11.28 27.09 18.97
CA ALA A 561 11.43 27.22 17.51
C ALA A 561 12.85 27.63 17.08
N THR A 562 13.54 28.43 17.88
CA THR A 562 14.88 28.96 17.59
C THR A 562 16.00 27.92 17.65
N THR A 563 15.78 26.82 18.36
CA THR A 563 16.73 25.70 18.45
C THR A 563 16.19 24.42 17.79
N SER A 564 15.06 24.52 17.08
CA SER A 564 14.47 23.39 16.38
C SER A 564 15.38 22.83 15.29
N CYS A 565 15.16 21.57 14.90
CA CYS A 565 15.80 20.95 13.74
C CYS A 565 15.65 21.77 12.46
N GLN A 566 14.49 22.40 12.30
CA GLN A 566 14.22 23.29 11.19
C GLN A 566 15.19 24.47 11.19
N ALA A 567 15.35 25.15 12.31
CA ALA A 567 16.15 26.37 12.42
C ALA A 567 17.67 26.11 12.46
N VAL A 568 18.10 25.11 13.23
CA VAL A 568 19.51 24.87 13.54
C VAL A 568 20.19 24.05 12.46
N ALA A 569 19.55 22.95 12.07
CA ALA A 569 20.12 22.01 11.13
C ALA A 569 19.52 22.15 9.72
N ASN A 570 18.81 23.26 9.47
CA ASN A 570 18.27 23.65 8.17
C ASN A 570 17.44 22.55 7.50
N THR A 571 16.43 22.06 8.21
CA THR A 571 15.49 21.03 7.73
C THR A 571 14.05 21.52 7.74
N SER A 572 13.09 20.66 7.43
CA SER A 572 11.67 20.99 7.58
C SER A 572 11.20 20.82 9.03
N ALA A 573 10.03 21.38 9.35
CA ALA A 573 9.38 21.19 10.64
C ALA A 573 9.00 19.71 10.94
N ALA A 574 9.02 18.84 9.92
CA ALA A 574 8.73 17.42 10.07
C ALA A 574 9.85 16.65 10.81
N PHE A 575 11.06 17.21 10.87
CA PHE A 575 12.16 16.65 11.65
C PHE A 575 12.00 17.09 13.10
N THR A 576 11.58 16.15 13.94
CA THR A 576 11.41 16.42 15.37
C THR A 576 12.76 16.37 16.07
N CYS A 577 13.02 17.36 16.91
CA CYS A 577 14.22 17.34 17.75
C CYS A 577 14.06 16.26 18.82
N SER A 578 14.93 15.26 18.79
CA SER A 578 14.94 14.17 19.75
C SER A 578 15.47 14.63 21.11
N GLY A 579 15.23 13.84 22.16
CA GLY A 579 15.80 14.06 23.48
C GLY A 579 17.33 13.90 23.55
N THR A 580 17.98 13.47 22.46
CA THR A 580 19.44 13.43 22.31
C THR A 580 19.97 14.56 21.41
N CYS A 581 19.15 15.58 21.13
CA CYS A 581 19.53 16.74 20.33
C CYS A 581 19.95 16.36 18.91
N THR A 582 19.34 15.31 18.39
CA THR A 582 19.42 14.86 17.00
C THR A 582 18.07 15.04 16.34
N CYS A 583 18.05 15.20 15.03
CA CYS A 583 16.82 15.32 14.28
C CYS A 583 16.28 13.93 13.92
N ALA A 584 15.10 13.57 14.43
CA ALA A 584 14.48 12.29 14.13
C ALA A 584 13.85 12.28 12.73
N CYS A 585 13.89 11.12 12.08
CA CYS A 585 13.27 10.92 10.78
C CYS A 585 11.75 11.03 10.86
N PRO A 586 11.08 11.62 9.85
CA PRO A 586 9.64 11.80 9.88
C PRO A 586 8.92 10.45 9.76
N SER A 587 7.77 10.31 10.43
CA SER A 587 6.92 9.11 10.35
C SER A 587 5.96 9.12 9.16
N PHE A 588 5.80 10.28 8.52
CA PHE A 588 4.93 10.48 7.38
C PHE A 588 5.58 11.43 6.38
N VAL A 589 5.23 11.27 5.11
CA VAL A 589 5.57 12.21 4.04
C VAL A 589 4.29 12.58 3.32
N GLU A 590 4.14 13.86 3.02
CA GLU A 590 3.03 14.40 2.25
C GLU A 590 3.47 14.68 0.82
N PHE A 591 2.64 14.25 -0.14
CA PHE A 591 2.73 14.65 -1.53
C PHE A 591 1.60 15.62 -1.82
N THR A 592 1.93 16.90 -1.95
CA THR A 592 0.97 17.95 -2.29
C THR A 592 1.11 18.35 -3.74
N GLY A 593 0.03 18.16 -4.51
CA GLY A 593 -0.07 18.71 -5.85
C GLY A 593 -0.14 20.24 -5.82
N ASN A 594 0.87 20.89 -6.41
CA ASN A 594 0.86 22.33 -6.66
C ASN A 594 0.57 22.57 -8.14
N SER A 595 -0.51 23.27 -8.45
CA SER A 595 -0.88 23.57 -9.84
C SER A 595 0.03 24.60 -10.52
N GLY A 596 0.82 25.34 -9.73
CA GLY A 596 1.68 26.41 -10.24
C GLY A 596 0.88 27.55 -10.88
N THR A 597 1.58 28.38 -11.66
CA THR A 597 0.98 29.47 -12.46
C THR A 597 0.91 29.15 -13.94
N ILE A 598 1.36 27.95 -14.34
CA ILE A 598 1.49 27.50 -15.73
C ILE A 598 0.69 26.21 -15.86
N GLY A 599 0.16 25.94 -17.05
CA GLY A 599 -0.32 24.61 -17.39
C GLY A 599 0.75 23.55 -17.17
N VAL A 600 0.42 22.50 -16.42
CA VAL A 600 1.37 21.41 -16.09
C VAL A 600 0.87 20.05 -16.56
N LEU A 601 -0.40 19.98 -16.98
CA LEU A 601 -1.02 18.76 -17.46
C LEU A 601 -1.13 18.81 -18.97
N ASP A 602 -0.40 17.93 -19.64
CA ASP A 602 -0.51 17.71 -21.07
C ASP A 602 -1.42 16.52 -21.36
N SER A 603 -2.67 16.81 -21.71
CA SER A 603 -3.67 15.79 -22.00
C SER A 603 -4.13 15.82 -23.45
N GLY A 604 -4.17 14.64 -24.06
CA GLY A 604 -4.73 14.45 -25.39
C GLY A 604 -3.73 14.70 -26.52
N TRP A 605 -3.68 13.76 -27.46
CA TRP A 605 -2.75 13.74 -28.60
C TRP A 605 -2.92 14.90 -29.59
N THR A 606 -4.05 15.61 -29.57
CA THR A 606 -4.34 16.74 -30.46
C THR A 606 -3.65 18.03 -30.03
N GLY A 607 -3.05 18.07 -28.83
CA GLY A 607 -2.48 19.28 -28.23
C GLY A 607 -3.51 20.21 -27.61
N GLN A 608 -4.82 19.95 -27.76
CA GLN A 608 -5.87 20.88 -27.30
C GLN A 608 -6.09 20.86 -25.78
N GLY A 609 -5.68 19.80 -25.10
CA GLY A 609 -5.66 19.72 -23.63
C GLY A 609 -4.25 19.84 -23.06
N HIS A 610 -3.29 20.34 -23.85
CA HIS A 610 -1.96 20.67 -23.36
C HIS A 610 -1.97 21.95 -22.55
N ASP A 611 -0.97 22.11 -21.70
CA ASP A 611 -0.86 23.23 -20.76
C ASP A 611 -2.15 23.42 -19.93
N ALA A 612 -2.84 22.33 -19.59
CA ALA A 612 -4.00 22.40 -18.72
C ALA A 612 -3.55 22.64 -17.27
N THR A 613 -4.32 23.44 -16.54
CA THR A 613 -4.10 23.63 -15.10
C THR A 613 -4.70 22.47 -14.32
N VAL A 614 -4.04 22.05 -13.25
CA VAL A 614 -4.60 21.12 -12.27
C VAL A 614 -5.21 21.88 -11.08
N VAL A 615 -5.94 21.19 -10.21
CA VAL A 615 -6.42 21.78 -8.95
C VAL A 615 -5.31 21.84 -7.91
N ASN A 616 -5.29 22.91 -7.11
CA ASN A 616 -4.41 22.99 -5.93
C ASN A 616 -4.91 22.10 -4.79
N ASP A 617 -4.04 21.94 -3.79
CA ASP A 617 -4.34 21.36 -2.48
C ASP A 617 -4.72 19.86 -2.53
N GLY A 618 -4.30 19.18 -3.59
CA GLY A 618 -4.35 17.73 -3.69
C GLY A 618 -3.24 17.07 -2.88
N THR A 619 -3.41 17.00 -1.55
CA THR A 619 -2.47 16.31 -0.65
C THR A 619 -2.82 14.83 -0.51
N VAL A 620 -1.79 13.98 -0.52
CA VAL A 620 -1.84 12.60 -0.04
C VAL A 620 -0.69 12.33 0.91
N THR A 621 -1.02 11.81 2.08
CA THR A 621 -0.05 11.36 3.07
C THR A 621 0.24 9.86 2.92
N VAL A 622 1.51 9.50 3.08
CA VAL A 622 1.98 8.12 3.23
C VAL A 622 2.85 7.97 4.48
N GLY A 623 2.82 6.79 5.08
CA GLY A 623 3.68 6.44 6.21
C GLY A 623 5.11 6.12 5.79
N VAL A 624 6.04 6.38 6.70
CA VAL A 624 7.46 6.03 6.63
C VAL A 624 7.73 4.89 7.60
N THR A 625 8.28 3.77 7.11
CA THR A 625 8.41 2.55 7.92
C THR A 625 9.83 2.07 8.12
N SER A 626 10.77 2.40 7.22
CA SER A 626 12.15 1.93 7.28
C SER A 626 13.11 2.84 6.49
N CYS A 627 14.00 3.53 7.19
CA CYS A 627 15.00 4.44 6.61
C CYS A 627 16.41 3.83 6.68
N ALA A 628 17.20 4.00 5.62
CA ALA A 628 18.56 3.45 5.51
C ALA A 628 19.51 3.96 6.60
N GLY A 629 19.31 5.20 7.05
CA GLY A 629 20.04 5.84 8.15
C GLY A 629 19.49 5.56 9.54
N GLY A 630 18.49 4.68 9.66
CA GLY A 630 17.82 4.41 10.93
C GLY A 630 16.80 5.51 11.30
N SER A 631 16.67 5.80 12.59
CA SER A 631 15.63 6.70 13.11
C SER A 631 16.09 8.15 13.32
N SER A 632 17.34 8.47 13.02
CA SER A 632 17.95 9.79 13.18
C SER A 632 18.56 10.28 11.88
N ARG A 633 18.60 11.60 11.69
CA ARG A 633 19.19 12.22 10.52
C ARG A 633 20.70 11.91 10.43
N PRO A 634 21.27 11.75 9.22
CA PRO A 634 20.57 11.58 7.94
C PRO A 634 19.81 10.25 7.88
N CYS A 635 18.51 10.34 7.59
CA CYS A 635 17.57 9.24 7.38
C CYS A 635 17.90 8.46 6.11
N GLY A 636 18.38 9.16 5.08
CA GLY A 636 18.62 8.57 3.77
C GLY A 636 17.33 8.04 3.17
N VAL A 637 17.45 7.01 2.32
CA VAL A 637 16.31 6.44 1.61
C VAL A 637 15.38 5.70 2.56
N CYS A 638 14.13 6.15 2.65
CA CYS A 638 13.06 5.59 3.45
C CYS A 638 12.00 4.87 2.61
N THR A 639 11.48 3.75 3.10
CA THR A 639 10.33 3.05 2.48
C THR A 639 9.03 3.75 2.82
N LEU A 640 8.20 3.97 1.79
CA LEU A 640 6.90 4.60 1.87
C LEU A 640 5.78 3.55 1.77
N LEU A 641 4.73 3.74 2.57
CA LEU A 641 3.54 2.90 2.57
C LEU A 641 2.28 3.72 2.88
N GLY A 642 1.27 3.64 2.02
CA GLY A 642 -0.02 4.29 2.23
C GLY A 642 -1.07 3.84 1.21
N PRO A 643 -2.09 4.65 0.92
CA PRO A 643 -2.36 5.96 1.52
C PRO A 643 -2.77 5.86 3.00
N VAL A 644 -2.57 6.93 3.75
CA VAL A 644 -3.20 7.16 5.06
C VAL A 644 -4.08 8.42 5.00
N LEU A 645 -4.93 8.62 6.00
CA LEU A 645 -5.66 9.87 6.14
C LEU A 645 -4.65 11.02 6.27
N ASN A 646 -4.89 12.11 5.54
CA ASN A 646 -4.05 13.30 5.64
C ASN A 646 -3.95 13.79 7.09
N LEU A 647 -2.76 14.20 7.53
CA LEU A 647 -2.49 14.46 8.94
C LEU A 647 -3.26 15.67 9.45
N ASP A 648 -3.38 16.69 8.60
CA ASP A 648 -4.15 17.91 8.87
C ASP A 648 -5.48 17.89 8.10
N ALA A 649 -6.06 16.69 7.93
CA ALA A 649 -7.40 16.52 7.36
C ALA A 649 -8.42 17.38 8.11
N ASP A 650 -9.18 18.20 7.38
CA ASP A 650 -10.13 19.19 7.92
C ASP A 650 -9.46 20.32 8.75
N ALA A 651 -8.15 20.48 8.66
CA ALA A 651 -7.37 21.53 9.30
C ALA A 651 -6.39 22.21 8.31
N GLY A 652 -6.83 22.38 7.07
CA GLY A 652 -6.04 22.93 5.97
C GLY A 652 -5.73 21.92 4.86
N GLU A 653 -5.90 20.62 5.12
CA GLU A 653 -5.75 19.56 4.12
C GLU A 653 -7.06 18.83 3.84
N ILE A 654 -7.20 18.38 2.59
CA ILE A 654 -8.35 17.58 2.17
C ILE A 654 -8.45 16.31 3.02
N HIS A 655 -9.63 16.07 3.59
CA HIS A 655 -9.89 14.76 4.17
C HIS A 655 -10.13 13.76 3.02
N ASN A 656 -9.05 13.16 2.55
CA ASN A 656 -8.99 12.34 1.33
C ASN A 656 -9.73 10.99 1.43
N GLN A 657 -10.12 10.53 2.62
CA GLN A 657 -10.84 9.28 2.81
C GLN A 657 -12.38 9.46 2.80
N ARG A 658 -13.07 8.90 1.79
CA ARG A 658 -14.50 9.10 1.49
C ARG A 658 -15.19 7.85 0.95
N CYS A 659 -16.52 7.77 1.10
CA CYS A 659 -17.30 6.69 0.51
C CYS A 659 -17.45 6.83 -1.01
N SER A 660 -17.23 5.75 -1.76
CA SER A 660 -17.30 5.76 -3.22
C SER A 660 -18.70 5.90 -3.80
N GLY A 661 -19.74 5.50 -3.06
CA GLY A 661 -21.14 5.72 -3.47
C GLY A 661 -21.64 7.14 -3.22
N ASN A 662 -21.03 7.85 -2.25
CA ASN A 662 -21.31 9.26 -1.98
C ASN A 662 -20.10 9.89 -1.29
N THR A 663 -19.32 10.65 -2.04
CA THR A 663 -18.07 11.28 -1.58
C THR A 663 -18.29 12.40 -0.56
N ARG A 664 -19.53 12.80 -0.29
CA ARG A 664 -19.91 13.67 0.83
C ARG A 664 -19.92 12.92 2.17
N THR A 665 -19.80 11.60 2.19
CA THR A 665 -19.66 10.81 3.42
C THR A 665 -18.20 10.52 3.67
N LYS A 666 -17.66 11.10 4.75
CA LYS A 666 -16.34 10.77 5.28
C LYS A 666 -16.37 9.38 5.90
N CYS A 667 -15.27 8.66 5.80
CA CYS A 667 -15.21 7.30 6.33
C CYS A 667 -13.82 6.99 6.85
N THR A 668 -13.77 6.03 7.75
CA THR A 668 -12.55 5.36 8.21
C THR A 668 -12.57 3.88 7.83
N THR A 669 -13.76 3.32 7.67
CA THR A 669 -13.99 1.92 7.29
C THR A 669 -15.15 1.81 6.32
N ASN A 670 -15.27 0.66 5.65
CA ASN A 670 -16.40 0.37 4.76
C ASN A 670 -17.76 0.39 5.47
N ALA A 671 -17.80 0.20 6.80
CA ALA A 671 -19.05 0.21 7.57
C ALA A 671 -19.72 1.60 7.54
N ASP A 672 -18.91 2.65 7.50
CA ASP A 672 -19.36 4.05 7.43
C ASP A 672 -20.11 4.33 6.11
N CYS A 673 -19.91 3.50 5.09
CA CYS A 673 -20.51 3.65 3.76
C CYS A 673 -21.81 2.87 3.55
N SER A 674 -22.33 2.19 4.58
CA SER A 674 -23.55 1.37 4.49
C SER A 674 -24.79 2.16 4.04
N GLY A 675 -24.93 3.43 4.47
CA GLY A 675 -26.01 4.32 4.04
C GLY A 675 -25.66 5.21 2.84
N ALA A 676 -24.37 5.35 2.54
CA ALA A 676 -23.84 6.18 1.45
C ALA A 676 -23.70 5.40 0.13
N GLY A 677 -23.66 4.06 0.20
CA GLY A 677 -23.30 3.19 -0.91
C GLY A 677 -21.78 3.09 -1.11
N GLY A 678 -21.35 2.00 -1.74
CA GLY A 678 -19.94 1.77 -2.07
C GLY A 678 -19.07 1.33 -0.89
N THR A 679 -17.79 1.71 -0.95
CA THR A 679 -16.68 1.36 -0.05
C THR A 679 -15.96 2.63 0.39
N CYS A 680 -15.17 2.53 1.45
CA CYS A 680 -14.36 3.62 1.95
C CYS A 680 -13.04 3.68 1.19
N GLU A 681 -12.85 4.74 0.43
CA GLU A 681 -11.77 4.89 -0.54
C GLU A 681 -10.98 6.16 -0.29
N TYR A 682 -9.75 6.19 -0.79
CA TYR A 682 -8.91 7.39 -0.78
C TYR A 682 -8.97 8.11 -2.12
N TYR A 683 -8.96 9.43 -2.10
CA TYR A 683 -9.03 10.30 -3.26
C TYR A 683 -7.78 11.17 -3.37
N PHE A 684 -7.25 11.31 -4.59
CA PHE A 684 -6.16 12.23 -4.87
C PHE A 684 -6.74 13.59 -5.27
N GLY A 685 -6.77 14.51 -4.31
CA GLY A 685 -7.32 15.86 -4.47
C GLY A 685 -8.82 15.90 -4.75
N SER A 686 -9.30 17.10 -5.08
CA SER A 686 -10.69 17.34 -5.45
C SER A 686 -10.94 17.03 -6.94
N ASN A 687 -12.20 17.17 -7.37
CA ASN A 687 -12.60 16.96 -8.76
C ASN A 687 -11.86 17.94 -9.70
N LEU A 688 -11.19 17.40 -10.72
CA LEU A 688 -10.37 18.15 -11.67
C LEU A 688 -11.21 18.62 -12.87
N PRO A 689 -11.42 19.95 -13.03
CA PRO A 689 -12.08 20.50 -14.21
C PRO A 689 -11.12 20.60 -15.40
N LEU A 690 -11.52 20.09 -16.56
CA LEU A 690 -10.78 20.17 -17.81
C LEU A 690 -11.70 20.58 -18.96
N VAL A 691 -11.14 21.30 -19.93
CA VAL A 691 -11.79 21.55 -21.23
C VAL A 691 -10.76 21.30 -22.32
N ALA A 692 -11.12 20.46 -23.29
CA ALA A 692 -10.35 20.27 -24.52
C ALA A 692 -11.34 20.19 -25.69
N GLY A 693 -11.08 20.93 -26.77
CA GLY A 693 -11.95 20.92 -27.96
C GLY A 693 -13.42 21.24 -27.68
N ALA A 694 -13.68 22.22 -26.81
CA ALA A 694 -15.02 22.59 -26.35
C ALA A 694 -15.81 21.48 -25.59
N VAL A 695 -15.15 20.39 -25.19
CA VAL A 695 -15.75 19.35 -24.34
C VAL A 695 -15.36 19.60 -22.88
N ALA A 696 -16.35 20.03 -22.10
CA ALA A 696 -16.19 20.16 -20.64
C ALA A 696 -16.12 18.77 -20.00
N THR A 697 -15.09 18.53 -19.21
CA THR A 697 -14.80 17.23 -18.60
C THR A 697 -14.48 17.40 -17.12
N CYS A 698 -15.12 16.59 -16.27
CA CYS A 698 -14.76 16.48 -14.86
C CYS A 698 -14.05 15.17 -14.60
N VAL A 699 -12.93 15.19 -13.88
CA VAL A 699 -12.20 13.98 -13.50
C VAL A 699 -12.16 13.82 -11.99
N SER A 700 -12.62 12.68 -11.49
CA SER A 700 -12.47 12.29 -10.09
C SER A 700 -11.38 11.22 -9.98
N ASN A 701 -10.38 11.44 -9.13
CA ASN A 701 -9.23 10.57 -8.98
C ASN A 701 -9.33 9.77 -7.68
N GLN A 702 -9.74 8.50 -7.80
CA GLN A 702 -9.72 7.55 -6.70
C GLN A 702 -8.39 6.80 -6.69
N ILE A 703 -7.74 6.66 -5.53
CA ILE A 703 -6.55 5.82 -5.39
C ILE A 703 -6.95 4.35 -5.48
N ASN A 704 -6.21 3.60 -6.29
CA ASN A 704 -6.45 2.19 -6.55
C ASN A 704 -5.33 1.34 -5.93
N GLY A 705 -5.60 0.85 -4.73
CA GLY A 705 -4.66 0.02 -3.97
C GLY A 705 -3.66 0.83 -3.15
N MET A 706 -2.50 0.22 -2.88
CA MET A 706 -1.47 0.83 -2.05
C MET A 706 -0.64 1.86 -2.81
N ILE A 707 -0.22 2.90 -2.11
CA ILE A 707 0.90 3.75 -2.51
C ILE A 707 2.14 3.18 -1.84
N SER A 708 3.16 2.88 -2.63
CA SER A 708 4.43 2.34 -2.16
C SER A 708 5.61 3.05 -2.79
N GLY A 709 6.81 2.82 -2.28
CA GLY A 709 8.03 3.28 -2.93
C GLY A 709 9.07 3.71 -1.92
N THR A 710 9.92 4.64 -2.33
CA THR A 710 10.99 5.16 -1.49
C THR A 710 11.09 6.67 -1.58
N ALA A 711 11.43 7.34 -0.48
CA ALA A 711 11.86 8.73 -0.49
C ALA A 711 13.08 8.93 0.40
N ASP A 712 14.06 9.66 -0.12
CA ASP A 712 15.14 10.24 0.65
C ASP A 712 14.69 11.62 1.13
N VAL A 713 14.43 11.71 2.43
CA VAL A 713 13.78 12.87 3.06
C VAL A 713 14.71 14.08 3.16
N GLU A 714 16.03 13.87 3.04
CA GLU A 714 17.05 14.93 3.03
C GLU A 714 17.13 15.61 1.67
N SER A 715 17.20 14.82 0.60
CA SER A 715 17.31 15.33 -0.77
C SER A 715 15.96 15.68 -1.38
N GLY A 716 14.87 15.23 -0.74
CA GLY A 716 13.53 15.27 -1.31
C GLY A 716 13.38 14.34 -2.52
N THR A 717 14.32 13.41 -2.74
CA THR A 717 14.23 12.50 -3.87
C THR A 717 13.24 11.38 -3.57
N ALA A 718 12.28 11.14 -4.45
CA ALA A 718 11.28 10.10 -4.25
C ALA A 718 11.08 9.29 -5.53
N ALA A 719 10.72 8.03 -5.37
CA ALA A 719 10.24 7.14 -6.41
C ALA A 719 9.05 6.38 -5.84
N THR A 720 7.85 6.70 -6.29
CA THR A 720 6.59 6.13 -5.79
C THR A 720 5.87 5.35 -6.86
N THR A 721 5.13 4.33 -6.43
CA THR A 721 4.12 3.64 -7.22
C THR A 721 2.76 4.04 -6.69
N ALA A 722 1.96 4.68 -7.54
CA ALA A 722 0.60 5.10 -7.22
C ALA A 722 -0.29 4.85 -8.45
N ASN A 723 -1.33 4.05 -8.28
CA ASN A 723 -2.30 3.79 -9.33
C ASN A 723 -3.61 4.47 -8.95
N LEU A 724 -4.28 5.06 -9.95
CA LEU A 724 -5.56 5.72 -9.80
C LEU A 724 -6.60 5.05 -10.69
N ILE A 725 -7.85 5.07 -10.22
CA ILE A 725 -9.03 4.97 -11.08
C ILE A 725 -9.51 6.41 -11.31
N SER A 726 -9.19 6.96 -12.49
CA SER A 726 -9.65 8.28 -12.90
C SER A 726 -11.00 8.14 -13.60
N ARG A 727 -12.07 8.56 -12.92
CA ARG A 727 -13.43 8.56 -13.47
C ARG A 727 -13.67 9.85 -14.22
N VAL A 728 -13.97 9.73 -15.50
CA VAL A 728 -14.16 10.85 -16.43
C VAL A 728 -15.64 11.05 -16.66
N TYR A 729 -16.11 12.28 -16.46
CA TYR A 729 -17.51 12.67 -16.63
C TYR A 729 -17.62 13.80 -17.65
N THR A 730 -18.69 13.82 -18.45
CA THR A 730 -19.05 15.04 -19.18
C THR A 730 -19.50 16.10 -18.19
N GLY A 731 -18.90 17.27 -18.27
CA GLY A 731 -19.13 18.38 -17.35
C GLY A 731 -20.47 19.10 -17.58
N PRO A 732 -21.06 19.70 -16.54
CA PRO A 732 -22.26 20.53 -16.66
C PRO A 732 -21.95 21.89 -17.34
N ASN A 733 -22.15 21.97 -18.65
CA ASN A 733 -21.94 23.20 -19.45
C ASN A 733 -22.56 24.46 -18.77
N PRO A 734 -21.81 25.56 -18.54
CA PRO A 734 -20.43 25.85 -18.99
C PRO A 734 -19.30 25.48 -18.02
N ASN A 735 -19.56 24.86 -16.86
CA ASN A 735 -18.54 24.52 -15.87
C ASN A 735 -18.13 23.04 -15.98
N PRO A 736 -16.83 22.70 -16.05
CA PRO A 736 -16.42 21.30 -16.22
C PRO A 736 -16.75 20.41 -15.02
N CYS A 737 -16.69 20.94 -13.80
CA CYS A 737 -17.04 20.23 -12.56
C CYS A 737 -18.07 21.00 -11.74
N PRO A 738 -18.86 20.32 -10.89
CA PRO A 738 -19.63 20.98 -9.83
C PRO A 738 -18.73 21.75 -8.87
N LYS A 739 -19.17 22.94 -8.47
CA LYS A 739 -18.44 23.88 -7.61
C LYS A 739 -19.03 23.93 -6.21
N CYS A 740 -18.17 24.25 -5.26
CA CYS A 740 -18.57 24.64 -3.92
C CYS A 740 -18.50 26.17 -3.80
N ILE A 741 -19.65 26.83 -3.69
CA ILE A 741 -19.74 28.31 -3.72
C ILE A 741 -19.94 28.86 -2.31
N GLY A 742 -19.19 29.91 -1.98
CA GLY A 742 -19.40 30.69 -0.75
C GLY A 742 -18.85 30.05 0.52
N ASP A 743 -17.99 29.05 0.38
CA ASP A 743 -17.26 28.48 1.50
C ASP A 743 -16.12 29.40 1.95
N GLY A 744 -15.80 29.36 3.24
CA GLY A 744 -14.75 30.17 3.86
C GLY A 744 -13.35 29.61 3.59
N PRO A 745 -12.52 29.40 4.62
CA PRO A 745 -11.25 28.69 4.45
C PRO A 745 -11.48 27.28 3.88
N ALA A 746 -10.75 26.91 2.83
CA ALA A 746 -10.81 25.57 2.26
C ALA A 746 -10.30 24.52 3.25
N ASN A 747 -10.90 23.31 3.22
CA ASN A 747 -10.46 22.16 4.00
C ASN A 747 -10.42 22.41 5.51
N ASP A 748 -11.36 23.19 6.05
CA ASP A 748 -11.47 23.48 7.49
C ASP A 748 -12.48 22.55 8.21
N GLY A 749 -13.05 21.59 7.46
CA GLY A 749 -14.05 20.65 7.96
C GLY A 749 -15.45 21.24 8.12
N ILE A 750 -15.63 22.55 7.87
CA ILE A 750 -16.88 23.26 7.99
C ILE A 750 -17.48 23.41 6.59
N ARG A 751 -18.66 22.83 6.39
CA ARG A 751 -19.40 22.97 5.14
C ARG A 751 -20.16 24.30 5.08
N ALA A 752 -19.47 25.43 4.94
CA ALA A 752 -20.09 26.75 4.87
C ALA A 752 -20.53 27.12 3.45
N GLY A 753 -19.96 26.47 2.42
CA GLY A 753 -20.34 26.63 1.03
C GLY A 753 -21.59 25.86 0.63
N THR A 754 -22.01 26.01 -0.62
CA THR A 754 -23.15 25.32 -1.24
C THR A 754 -22.79 24.77 -2.62
N CYS A 755 -23.16 23.51 -2.90
CA CYS A 755 -22.95 22.90 -4.22
C CYS A 755 -23.84 23.57 -5.27
N ASP A 756 -23.25 23.99 -6.39
CA ASP A 756 -23.98 24.72 -7.44
C ASP A 756 -24.77 23.81 -8.39
N THR A 757 -24.31 22.58 -8.63
CA THR A 757 -24.94 21.58 -9.48
C THR A 757 -24.58 20.16 -9.04
N GLY A 758 -25.02 19.15 -9.79
CA GLY A 758 -24.80 17.74 -9.50
C GLY A 758 -25.79 17.14 -8.50
N PRO A 759 -25.57 15.89 -8.05
CA PRO A 759 -26.49 15.18 -7.16
C PRO A 759 -26.73 15.86 -5.81
N ASN A 760 -25.78 16.68 -5.36
CA ASN A 760 -25.83 17.39 -4.08
C ASN A 760 -26.14 18.89 -4.25
N MET A 761 -26.67 19.32 -5.41
CA MET A 761 -27.03 20.72 -5.65
C MET A 761 -27.87 21.31 -4.50
N GLY A 762 -27.46 22.49 -4.02
CA GLY A 762 -28.12 23.20 -2.92
C GLY A 762 -27.77 22.67 -1.52
N LEU A 763 -27.02 21.58 -1.40
CA LEU A 763 -26.51 21.08 -0.12
C LEU A 763 -25.19 21.75 0.23
N THR A 764 -24.88 21.78 1.53
CA THR A 764 -23.64 22.40 2.01
C THR A 764 -22.39 21.61 1.65
N CYS A 765 -21.28 22.30 1.41
CA CYS A 765 -19.98 21.72 1.04
C CYS A 765 -18.81 22.48 1.67
N ASP A 766 -17.68 21.79 1.82
CA ASP A 766 -16.37 22.32 2.19
C ASP A 766 -15.45 22.28 0.95
N VAL A 767 -14.82 23.39 0.59
CA VAL A 767 -13.93 23.51 -0.57
C VAL A 767 -12.71 22.63 -0.37
N ASN A 768 -12.44 21.74 -1.32
CA ASN A 768 -11.30 20.82 -1.22
C ASN A 768 -10.14 21.12 -2.16
N GLY A 769 -10.40 21.89 -3.21
CA GLY A 769 -9.35 22.35 -4.12
C GLY A 769 -9.86 23.46 -5.01
N THR A 770 -8.95 24.32 -5.45
CA THR A 770 -9.29 25.46 -6.32
C THR A 770 -8.54 25.39 -7.63
N SER A 771 -9.25 25.62 -8.73
CA SER A 771 -8.66 25.79 -10.04
C SER A 771 -8.00 27.18 -10.16
N PRO A 772 -6.76 27.28 -10.66
CA PRO A 772 -6.15 28.57 -11.01
C PRO A 772 -6.95 29.35 -12.06
N ASN A 773 -7.69 28.63 -12.91
CA ASN A 773 -8.64 29.24 -13.82
C ASN A 773 -9.86 29.77 -13.04
N LEU A 774 -9.97 31.10 -13.00
CA LEU A 774 -11.02 31.85 -12.29
C LEU A 774 -12.45 31.50 -12.73
N PHE A 775 -12.64 30.97 -13.94
CA PHE A 775 -13.97 30.59 -14.44
C PHE A 775 -14.47 29.27 -13.86
N TRP A 776 -13.56 28.36 -13.49
CA TRP A 776 -13.90 27.03 -12.97
C TRP A 776 -14.04 27.01 -11.45
N GLY A 777 -13.41 27.95 -10.74
CA GLY A 777 -13.58 28.17 -9.31
C GLY A 777 -13.16 26.99 -8.42
N SER A 778 -13.76 26.92 -7.24
CA SER A 778 -13.44 25.93 -6.20
C SER A 778 -14.32 24.70 -6.31
N THR A 779 -13.70 23.52 -6.22
CA THR A 779 -14.35 22.22 -6.30
C THR A 779 -14.32 21.52 -4.95
N SER A 780 -15.17 20.51 -4.77
CA SER A 780 -15.26 19.74 -3.54
C SER A 780 -15.64 18.30 -3.81
N LEU A 781 -15.15 17.38 -2.98
CA LEU A 781 -15.63 15.99 -2.92
C LEU A 781 -17.05 15.93 -2.33
N ASP A 782 -17.53 16.96 -1.64
CA ASP A 782 -18.93 17.07 -1.21
C ASP A 782 -19.89 17.34 -2.39
N CYS A 783 -19.36 17.83 -3.52
CA CYS A 783 -20.10 18.12 -4.75
C CYS A 783 -19.68 17.17 -5.88
N PRO A 784 -20.09 15.88 -5.84
CA PRO A 784 -19.69 14.91 -6.86
C PRO A 784 -20.32 15.20 -8.22
N PRO A 785 -19.69 14.79 -9.34
CA PRO A 785 -20.31 14.78 -10.65
C PRO A 785 -21.55 13.87 -10.71
N ILE A 786 -22.39 14.05 -11.73
CA ILE A 786 -23.58 13.22 -11.92
C ILE A 786 -23.14 11.81 -12.37
N PRO A 787 -23.52 10.72 -11.68
CA PRO A 787 -23.08 9.37 -12.03
C PRO A 787 -23.43 8.96 -13.46
N GLY A 788 -24.60 9.36 -13.96
CA GLY A 788 -25.03 9.09 -15.35
C GLY A 788 -24.27 9.84 -16.44
N ALA A 789 -23.40 10.79 -16.07
CA ALA A 789 -22.54 11.53 -16.99
C ALA A 789 -21.14 10.91 -17.12
N GLN A 790 -20.86 9.79 -16.44
CA GLN A 790 -19.57 9.12 -16.52
C GLN A 790 -19.39 8.51 -17.91
N VAL A 791 -18.31 8.86 -18.61
CA VAL A 791 -17.98 8.36 -19.93
C VAL A 791 -16.86 7.31 -19.92
N ALA A 792 -15.99 7.34 -18.91
CA ALA A 792 -14.91 6.36 -18.78
C ALA A 792 -14.42 6.21 -17.34
N SER A 793 -13.78 5.07 -17.05
CA SER A 793 -12.92 4.87 -15.88
C SER A 793 -11.56 4.44 -16.40
N LEU A 794 -10.57 5.31 -16.23
CA LEU A 794 -9.23 5.12 -16.78
C LEU A 794 -8.29 4.63 -15.68
N PRO A 795 -7.56 3.53 -15.87
CA PRO A 795 -6.45 3.17 -15.01
C PRO A 795 -5.29 4.12 -15.30
N ILE A 796 -5.00 5.03 -14.38
CA ILE A 796 -3.89 5.98 -14.51
C ILE A 796 -2.76 5.56 -13.58
N ASN A 797 -1.60 5.31 -14.16
CA ASN A 797 -0.38 5.12 -13.39
C ASN A 797 0.23 6.49 -13.09
N LEU A 798 0.11 6.94 -11.84
CA LEU A 798 0.67 8.18 -11.33
C LEU A 798 1.98 7.94 -10.55
N SER A 799 2.68 6.83 -10.84
CA SER A 799 4.01 6.58 -10.28
C SER A 799 4.93 7.75 -10.62
N ASN A 800 5.50 8.38 -9.59
CA ASN A 800 6.32 9.57 -9.75
C ASN A 800 7.77 9.25 -9.40
N SER A 801 8.70 9.97 -10.01
CA SER A 801 10.08 10.03 -9.58
C SER A 801 10.58 11.47 -9.68
N THR A 802 11.21 11.98 -8.62
CA THR A 802 11.80 13.33 -8.63
C THR A 802 13.10 13.41 -9.43
N GLY A 803 13.74 12.27 -9.68
CA GLY A 803 14.82 12.16 -10.66
C GLY A 803 14.27 12.27 -12.08
N THR A 804 15.04 12.85 -13.00
CA THR A 804 14.67 12.96 -14.42
C THR A 804 14.35 11.59 -14.98
N ARG A 805 13.07 11.33 -15.23
CA ARG A 805 12.62 10.18 -16.02
C ARG A 805 12.65 10.60 -17.48
N THR A 806 13.74 10.27 -18.15
CA THR A 806 13.83 10.47 -19.59
C THR A 806 13.21 9.27 -20.27
N VAL A 807 12.05 9.48 -20.89
CA VAL A 807 11.66 8.65 -22.02
C VAL A 807 12.43 9.23 -23.22
N THR A 808 13.30 8.43 -23.82
CA THR A 808 14.12 8.88 -24.96
C THR A 808 13.45 8.44 -26.25
N LEU A 809 13.16 9.39 -27.14
CA LEU A 809 12.84 9.07 -28.53
C LEU A 809 14.09 8.45 -29.16
N THR A 810 14.00 7.16 -29.48
CA THR A 810 15.09 6.46 -30.15
C THR A 810 14.77 6.33 -31.64
N SER A 811 15.73 5.87 -32.42
CA SER A 811 15.46 5.45 -33.81
C SER A 811 14.37 4.36 -33.90
N ALA A 812 14.15 3.60 -32.82
CA ALA A 812 13.14 2.55 -32.71
C ALA A 812 11.73 3.06 -32.32
N SER A 813 11.59 4.35 -31.98
CA SER A 813 10.30 4.99 -31.76
C SER A 813 9.55 5.22 -33.08
N PRO A 814 8.21 5.24 -33.08
CA PRO A 814 7.41 5.49 -34.28
C PRO A 814 7.69 6.88 -34.85
N ASN A 815 7.54 7.03 -36.18
CA ASN A 815 7.51 8.37 -36.78
C ASN A 815 6.16 9.03 -36.46
N CYS A 816 6.18 10.33 -36.25
CA CYS A 816 4.95 11.12 -36.14
C CYS A 816 4.16 11.04 -37.46
N ARG A 817 2.84 11.15 -37.37
CA ARG A 817 1.95 11.01 -38.55
C ARG A 817 1.34 12.33 -39.02
N ALA A 818 1.52 13.40 -38.24
CA ALA A 818 1.08 14.72 -38.62
C ALA A 818 1.85 15.20 -39.88
N PRO A 819 1.16 15.70 -40.92
CA PRO A 819 1.80 16.29 -42.09
C PRO A 819 2.83 17.34 -41.70
N GLY A 820 4.01 17.30 -42.34
CA GLY A 820 5.13 18.20 -42.02
C GLY A 820 6.03 17.74 -40.85
N PHE A 821 5.63 16.72 -40.09
CA PHE A 821 6.41 16.16 -38.97
C PHE A 821 6.75 14.68 -39.14
N THR A 822 6.47 14.10 -40.31
CA THR A 822 6.63 12.67 -40.62
C THR A 822 8.06 12.14 -40.58
N THR A 823 9.04 13.03 -40.46
CA THR A 823 10.46 12.72 -40.28
C THR A 823 10.88 12.69 -38.80
N ASN A 824 10.01 13.16 -37.89
CA ASN A 824 10.29 13.22 -36.45
C ASN A 824 9.78 11.95 -35.75
N LYS A 825 10.36 11.65 -34.59
CA LYS A 825 9.95 10.53 -33.73
C LYS A 825 8.89 10.98 -32.72
N CYS A 826 7.93 10.11 -32.43
CA CYS A 826 6.84 10.34 -31.49
C CYS A 826 6.85 9.30 -30.36
N PHE A 827 6.40 9.70 -29.17
CA PHE A 827 6.53 8.86 -27.97
C PHE A 827 5.55 7.71 -27.95
N CYS A 828 4.33 7.90 -28.46
CA CYS A 828 3.27 6.90 -28.37
C CYS A 828 2.64 6.68 -29.75
N ASP A 829 2.36 5.42 -30.09
CA ASP A 829 1.46 5.05 -31.17
C ASP A 829 0.78 3.72 -30.77
N THR A 830 0.21 3.03 -31.74
CA THR A 830 -0.39 1.72 -31.59
C THR A 830 0.35 0.72 -32.46
N CYS A 831 0.39 -0.52 -32.01
CA CYS A 831 0.93 -1.62 -32.78
C CYS A 831 0.09 -1.87 -34.04
N ASP A 832 0.73 -2.43 -35.05
CA ASP A 832 0.13 -2.90 -36.29
C ASP A 832 -0.68 -4.19 -36.13
N ASN A 833 -1.28 -4.43 -34.96
CA ASN A 833 -2.19 -5.52 -34.68
C ASN A 833 -3.65 -5.05 -34.64
N LEU A 834 -4.57 -6.02 -34.59
CA LEU A 834 -6.01 -5.77 -34.54
C LEU A 834 -6.43 -5.00 -33.27
N ALA A 835 -5.78 -5.27 -32.15
CA ALA A 835 -6.06 -4.65 -30.85
C ALA A 835 -5.58 -3.20 -30.74
N ALA A 836 -4.79 -2.70 -31.70
CA ALA A 836 -4.16 -1.39 -31.66
C ALA A 836 -3.46 -1.15 -30.32
N THR A 837 -2.72 -2.16 -29.85
CA THR A 837 -2.09 -2.13 -28.52
C THR A 837 -1.19 -0.91 -28.39
N PRO A 838 -1.27 -0.13 -27.30
CA PRO A 838 -0.38 1.00 -27.08
C PRO A 838 1.09 0.58 -27.14
N CYS A 839 1.91 1.38 -27.81
CA CYS A 839 3.33 1.11 -27.96
C CYS A 839 4.14 2.42 -27.98
N MET A 840 5.42 2.29 -27.59
CA MET A 840 6.41 3.37 -27.64
C MET A 840 7.55 3.03 -28.61
N THR A 841 7.79 1.74 -28.83
CA THR A 841 8.79 1.18 -29.74
C THR A 841 8.28 -0.10 -30.38
N ASN A 842 8.94 -0.56 -31.46
CA ASN A 842 8.61 -1.85 -32.08
C ASN A 842 8.73 -3.04 -31.11
N ALA A 843 9.53 -2.94 -30.04
CA ALA A 843 9.68 -4.01 -29.06
C ALA A 843 8.39 -4.28 -28.27
N ASP A 844 7.64 -3.21 -27.96
CA ASP A 844 6.35 -3.32 -27.26
C ASP A 844 5.33 -4.09 -28.11
N CYS A 845 5.49 -4.02 -29.43
CA CYS A 845 4.64 -4.71 -30.38
C CYS A 845 4.97 -6.19 -30.52
N VAL A 846 6.24 -6.58 -30.42
CA VAL A 846 6.65 -8.00 -30.47
C VAL A 846 5.99 -8.80 -29.34
N ALA A 847 5.85 -8.21 -28.15
CA ALA A 847 5.23 -8.84 -26.99
C ALA A 847 3.74 -9.18 -27.18
N VAL A 848 3.07 -8.52 -28.13
CA VAL A 848 1.64 -8.70 -28.44
C VAL A 848 1.41 -9.24 -29.85
N GLY A 849 2.41 -9.96 -30.39
CA GLY A 849 2.32 -10.62 -31.70
C GLY A 849 2.29 -9.64 -32.90
N ALA A 850 2.72 -8.41 -32.68
CA ALA A 850 2.77 -7.33 -33.66
C ALA A 850 4.23 -7.01 -34.03
N THR A 851 4.45 -6.23 -35.09
CA THR A 851 5.80 -6.00 -35.62
C THR A 851 6.28 -4.56 -35.56
N VAL A 852 5.37 -3.60 -35.69
CA VAL A 852 5.72 -2.19 -35.83
C VAL A 852 4.84 -1.33 -34.95
N CYS A 853 5.50 -0.57 -34.08
CA CYS A 853 4.86 0.54 -33.39
C CYS A 853 4.70 1.69 -34.37
N GLY A 854 3.46 2.14 -34.56
CA GLY A 854 3.16 3.10 -35.61
C GLY A 854 3.21 2.52 -37.02
N GLY A 855 2.97 1.21 -37.17
CA GLY A 855 2.66 0.62 -38.47
C GLY A 855 1.28 1.03 -38.96
N ARG A 856 1.07 1.11 -40.28
CA ARG A 856 -0.29 1.17 -40.86
C ARG A 856 -0.84 -0.26 -40.89
N ARG A 857 -2.12 -0.43 -40.57
CA ARG A 857 -2.78 -1.75 -40.59
C ARG A 857 -3.92 -1.78 -41.57
N CYS A 858 -4.16 -2.92 -42.20
CA CYS A 858 -5.38 -3.12 -42.99
C CYS A 858 -6.57 -3.27 -42.04
N ILE A 859 -7.66 -2.56 -42.32
CA ILE A 859 -8.94 -2.72 -41.64
C ILE A 859 -9.93 -3.34 -42.63
N GLY A 860 -10.34 -4.58 -42.35
CA GLY A 860 -11.19 -5.40 -43.21
C GLY A 860 -10.45 -6.14 -44.33
N GLY A 861 -11.18 -6.99 -45.07
CA GLY A 861 -10.63 -7.85 -46.12
C GLY A 861 -9.82 -9.04 -45.58
N THR A 862 -9.24 -9.84 -46.49
CA THR A 862 -8.47 -11.06 -46.15
C THR A 862 -7.19 -10.81 -45.35
N ASN A 863 -6.76 -9.56 -45.19
CA ASN A 863 -5.53 -9.17 -44.49
C ASN A 863 -5.81 -8.24 -43.29
N ASN A 864 -7.03 -8.28 -42.74
CA ASN A 864 -7.44 -7.47 -41.59
C ASN A 864 -6.47 -7.66 -40.40
N GLY A 865 -5.93 -6.56 -39.88
CA GLY A 865 -4.97 -6.57 -38.76
C GLY A 865 -3.52 -6.88 -39.14
N THR A 866 -3.18 -6.99 -40.43
CA THR A 866 -1.77 -7.13 -40.88
C THR A 866 -1.12 -5.78 -41.19
N ALA A 867 0.21 -5.71 -41.10
CA ALA A 867 0.99 -4.54 -41.46
C ALA A 867 0.86 -4.23 -42.96
N CYS A 868 0.52 -2.99 -43.31
CA CYS A 868 0.45 -2.54 -44.70
C CYS A 868 1.85 -2.56 -45.34
N SER A 869 2.19 -3.61 -46.09
CA SER A 869 3.44 -3.65 -46.85
C SER A 869 3.34 -2.77 -48.10
N LEU A 870 4.40 -2.00 -48.37
CA LEU A 870 4.56 -1.29 -49.64
C LEU A 870 5.02 -2.29 -50.71
N THR A 871 4.34 -2.31 -51.85
CA THR A 871 4.68 -3.16 -53.00
C THR A 871 4.74 -2.33 -54.28
N CYS A 872 5.50 -2.76 -55.28
CA CYS A 872 5.50 -2.06 -56.57
C CYS A 872 4.13 -2.18 -57.26
N ALA A 873 3.54 -1.04 -57.62
CA ALA A 873 2.21 -0.95 -58.23
C ALA A 873 2.15 -1.49 -59.68
N GLY A 874 3.30 -1.74 -60.30
CA GLY A 874 3.44 -2.11 -61.69
C GLY A 874 4.90 -2.33 -62.09
N GLY A 875 5.13 -2.61 -63.37
CA GLY A 875 6.47 -2.91 -63.90
C GLY A 875 6.95 -4.33 -63.57
N ALA A 876 8.22 -4.61 -63.86
CA ALA A 876 8.81 -5.96 -63.72
C ALA A 876 8.81 -6.50 -62.27
N ASN A 877 8.69 -5.61 -61.29
CA ASN A 877 8.67 -5.93 -59.86
C ASN A 877 7.27 -5.86 -59.25
N VAL A 878 6.20 -5.85 -60.05
CA VAL A 878 4.82 -5.72 -59.57
C VAL A 878 4.51 -6.74 -58.46
N GLY A 879 3.96 -6.26 -57.34
CA GLY A 879 3.64 -7.08 -56.17
C GLY A 879 4.83 -7.47 -55.29
N LEU A 880 6.07 -7.15 -55.67
CA LEU A 880 7.24 -7.34 -54.79
C LEU A 880 7.33 -6.22 -53.74
N PRO A 881 7.80 -6.53 -52.52
CA PRO A 881 7.97 -5.55 -51.46
C PRO A 881 9.01 -4.49 -51.84
N CYS A 882 8.73 -3.24 -51.49
CA CYS A 882 9.59 -2.10 -51.78
C CYS A 882 9.60 -1.13 -50.59
N THR A 883 10.65 -0.32 -50.46
CA THR A 883 10.76 0.75 -49.48
C THR A 883 11.05 2.11 -50.12
N THR A 884 11.42 2.12 -51.41
CA THR A 884 11.69 3.31 -52.21
C THR A 884 11.21 3.12 -53.64
N ALA A 885 10.90 4.22 -54.34
CA ALA A 885 10.45 4.18 -55.74
C ALA A 885 11.48 3.56 -56.71
N ALA A 886 12.78 3.64 -56.39
CA ALA A 886 13.85 3.08 -57.22
C ALA A 886 13.81 1.55 -57.33
N GLN A 887 13.20 0.87 -56.34
CA GLN A 887 13.00 -0.58 -56.34
C GLN A 887 11.84 -1.03 -57.25
N CYS A 888 11.10 -0.08 -57.82
CA CYS A 888 9.99 -0.32 -58.75
C CYS A 888 10.25 0.37 -60.10
N PRO A 889 11.21 -0.09 -60.92
CA PRO A 889 11.55 0.57 -62.18
C PRO A 889 10.33 0.64 -63.11
N GLY A 890 9.91 1.85 -63.46
CA GLY A 890 8.72 2.10 -64.29
C GLY A 890 7.39 2.08 -63.53
N SER A 891 7.41 2.10 -62.19
CA SER A 891 6.20 2.20 -61.35
C SER A 891 6.48 2.89 -60.01
N SER A 892 5.45 3.02 -59.17
CA SER A 892 5.54 3.58 -57.82
C SER A 892 5.54 2.48 -56.76
N CYS A 893 6.24 2.74 -55.67
CA CYS A 893 6.17 1.92 -54.47
C CYS A 893 4.93 2.36 -53.67
N THR A 894 3.84 1.59 -53.72
CA THR A 894 2.55 1.97 -53.12
C THR A 894 2.06 0.93 -52.14
N SER A 895 1.21 1.33 -51.19
CA SER A 895 0.52 0.38 -50.32
C SER A 895 -0.31 -0.57 -51.20
N ASN A 896 -0.18 -1.87 -51.01
CA ASN A 896 -1.07 -2.82 -51.67
C ASN A 896 -2.51 -2.52 -51.18
N SER A 897 -3.43 -2.16 -52.06
CA SER A 897 -4.81 -1.81 -51.70
C SER A 897 -5.62 -3.07 -51.38
N GLN A 898 -5.18 -3.85 -50.40
CA GLN A 898 -5.89 -5.03 -49.93
C GLN A 898 -7.04 -4.71 -48.95
N CYS A 899 -7.53 -3.46 -48.97
CA CYS A 899 -8.82 -3.09 -48.38
C CYS A 899 -9.85 -3.04 -49.52
N PRO A 900 -10.63 -4.10 -49.78
CA PRO A 900 -11.69 -4.04 -50.77
C PRO A 900 -12.78 -3.11 -50.22
N GLY A 901 -12.79 -1.85 -50.66
CA GLY A 901 -13.91 -0.90 -50.45
C GLY A 901 -13.70 0.29 -49.50
N GLY A 902 -12.51 0.57 -48.96
CA GLY A 902 -12.34 1.64 -47.96
C GLY A 902 -11.48 2.82 -48.39
N ALA A 903 -12.08 3.85 -49.00
CA ALA A 903 -11.56 5.22 -48.91
C ALA A 903 -12.07 5.85 -47.60
N CYS A 904 -11.25 6.64 -46.91
CA CYS A 904 -11.60 7.36 -45.67
C CYS A 904 -12.65 8.46 -45.88
N ASN A 905 -13.89 8.12 -46.22
CA ASN A 905 -14.97 9.08 -46.40
C ASN A 905 -16.28 8.55 -45.80
N VAL A 906 -16.44 8.74 -44.49
CA VAL A 906 -17.77 8.94 -43.88
C VAL A 906 -17.66 10.15 -42.95
N PRO A 907 -18.21 11.32 -43.32
CA PRO A 907 -18.30 12.46 -42.42
C PRO A 907 -19.05 12.07 -41.13
N GLY A 908 -18.45 12.32 -39.96
CA GLY A 908 -19.07 12.09 -38.66
C GLY A 908 -18.74 10.78 -37.95
N ALA A 909 -17.94 9.89 -38.53
CA ALA A 909 -17.37 8.75 -37.81
C ALA A 909 -15.96 9.11 -37.30
N ALA A 910 -15.70 8.92 -36.01
CA ALA A 910 -14.37 9.10 -35.45
C ALA A 910 -13.38 8.16 -36.14
N THR A 911 -12.42 8.72 -36.87
CA THR A 911 -11.35 7.92 -37.47
C THR A 911 -10.40 7.46 -36.37
N ALA A 912 -10.19 6.15 -36.23
CA ALA A 912 -9.17 5.63 -35.32
C ALA A 912 -7.77 6.03 -35.80
N PHE A 913 -6.81 6.09 -34.88
CA PHE A 913 -5.40 6.28 -35.24
C PHE A 913 -5.01 5.31 -36.37
N ASN A 914 -4.38 5.85 -37.42
CA ASN A 914 -3.69 5.14 -38.51
C ASN A 914 -4.56 4.67 -39.69
N GLN A 915 -5.76 5.23 -39.85
CA GLN A 915 -6.73 4.78 -40.87
C GLN A 915 -6.48 5.24 -42.32
N CYS A 916 -5.67 6.29 -42.60
CA CYS A 916 -5.62 6.88 -43.95
C CYS A 916 -4.19 7.11 -44.49
N THR A 917 -4.04 7.00 -45.81
CA THR A 917 -2.85 7.47 -46.54
C THR A 917 -2.93 8.98 -46.73
N ASP A 918 -2.06 9.73 -46.06
CA ASP A 918 -1.84 11.18 -46.20
C ASP A 918 -1.41 11.54 -47.64
N THR A 919 -2.33 11.68 -48.59
CA THR A 919 -1.97 12.13 -49.94
C THR A 919 -3.02 12.99 -50.62
N VAL A 920 -4.07 13.43 -49.91
CA VAL A 920 -5.21 14.16 -50.52
C VAL A 920 -5.50 15.51 -49.84
N CYS A 921 -4.53 16.14 -49.18
CA CYS A 921 -4.65 17.55 -48.78
C CYS A 921 -3.39 18.32 -49.21
N SER A 922 -3.43 18.94 -50.39
CA SER A 922 -2.48 19.99 -50.79
C SER A 922 -3.19 21.35 -50.77
N PRO A 923 -2.54 22.44 -50.35
CA PRO A 923 -3.12 23.77 -50.28
C PRO A 923 -3.39 24.34 -51.69
N THR A 924 -4.45 25.13 -51.83
CA THR A 924 -4.72 25.89 -53.06
C THR A 924 -4.19 27.32 -52.86
N ASN A 925 -3.40 27.86 -53.79
CA ASN A 925 -2.88 29.24 -53.68
C ASN A 925 -3.98 30.26 -53.98
N THR A 926 -3.84 31.49 -53.49
CA THR A 926 -4.86 32.55 -53.60
C THR A 926 -4.28 33.89 -54.01
N CYS A 927 -5.05 34.69 -54.74
CA CYS A 927 -4.66 36.01 -55.20
C CYS A 927 -4.71 37.07 -54.07
N LEU A 928 -3.57 37.70 -53.76
CA LEU A 928 -3.48 38.85 -52.86
C LEU A 928 -3.30 40.14 -53.66
N GLY A 929 -4.29 41.03 -53.54
CA GLY A 929 -4.39 42.28 -54.30
C GLY A 929 -4.95 42.10 -55.72
N GLY A 930 -5.25 43.21 -56.39
CA GLY A 930 -5.81 43.22 -57.75
C GLY A 930 -7.32 42.92 -57.82
N ALA A 931 -7.83 42.74 -59.04
CA ALA A 931 -9.26 42.62 -59.30
C ALA A 931 -9.88 41.28 -58.82
N ASN A 932 -9.05 40.25 -58.61
CA ASN A 932 -9.46 38.92 -58.18
C ASN A 932 -9.00 38.61 -56.74
N GLN A 933 -9.05 39.60 -55.84
CA GLN A 933 -8.63 39.39 -54.45
C GLN A 933 -9.40 38.23 -53.81
N ASN A 934 -8.66 37.28 -53.22
CA ASN A 934 -9.13 36.02 -52.60
C ASN A 934 -9.61 34.94 -53.59
N GLY A 935 -9.43 35.11 -54.90
CA GLY A 935 -9.67 34.05 -55.88
C GLY A 935 -8.58 32.97 -55.84
N ASN A 936 -8.95 31.70 -56.06
CA ASN A 936 -7.99 30.60 -56.21
C ASN A 936 -7.11 30.83 -57.45
N CYS A 937 -5.82 30.55 -57.32
CA CYS A 937 -4.86 30.67 -58.38
C CYS A 937 -3.83 29.55 -58.31
N SER A 938 -3.27 29.23 -59.46
CA SER A 938 -2.16 28.31 -59.68
C SER A 938 -0.96 29.06 -60.26
N VAL A 939 -1.19 30.20 -60.92
CA VAL A 939 -0.16 31.08 -61.49
C VAL A 939 -0.49 32.56 -61.31
N ALA A 940 0.52 33.42 -61.25
CA ALA A 940 0.35 34.86 -60.96
C ALA A 940 -0.52 35.62 -61.99
N SER A 941 -0.60 35.15 -63.25
CA SER A 941 -1.43 35.77 -64.28
C SER A 941 -2.93 35.67 -64.00
N GLU A 942 -3.35 34.79 -63.12
CA GLU A 942 -4.74 34.62 -62.67
C GLU A 942 -5.15 35.66 -61.62
N CYS A 943 -4.20 36.49 -61.18
CA CYS A 943 -4.39 37.60 -60.23
C CYS A 943 -4.06 38.95 -60.89
N PRO A 944 -4.88 39.49 -61.82
CA PRO A 944 -4.55 40.71 -62.55
C PRO A 944 -4.46 41.92 -61.59
N GLY A 945 -3.28 42.51 -61.50
CA GLY A 945 -2.97 43.60 -60.57
C GLY A 945 -2.67 43.16 -59.14
N GLY A 946 -2.48 41.85 -58.91
CA GLY A 946 -2.10 41.25 -57.63
C GLY A 946 -1.08 40.12 -57.80
N SER A 947 -0.82 39.39 -56.71
CA SER A 947 0.14 38.29 -56.67
C SER A 947 -0.54 36.99 -56.22
N CYS A 948 -0.29 35.89 -56.94
CA CYS A 948 -0.72 34.57 -56.48
C CYS A 948 0.24 34.11 -55.36
N ILE A 949 -0.27 34.01 -54.14
CA ILE A 949 0.51 33.62 -52.96
C ILE A 949 -0.10 32.37 -52.30
N ALA A 950 0.74 31.53 -51.70
CA ALA A 950 0.28 30.43 -50.85
C ALA A 950 -0.39 31.04 -49.61
N GLY A 951 -1.72 30.96 -49.53
CA GLY A 951 -2.52 31.72 -48.56
C GLY A 951 -2.63 31.03 -47.20
N ASN A 952 -2.42 31.82 -46.14
CA ASN A 952 -2.88 31.57 -44.77
C ASN A 952 -3.10 32.94 -44.11
N GLU A 953 -4.34 33.42 -43.99
CA GLU A 953 -4.83 34.38 -42.97
C GLU A 953 -6.29 34.80 -43.23
N GLY A 954 -7.14 34.83 -42.18
CA GLY A 954 -8.41 35.60 -42.15
C GLY A 954 -9.76 34.85 -42.10
N THR A 955 -9.79 33.54 -41.84
CA THR A 955 -11.01 32.71 -41.78
C THR A 955 -10.85 31.65 -40.69
N CYS A 956 -11.95 31.05 -40.20
CA CYS A 956 -11.99 29.85 -39.34
C CYS A 956 -10.67 29.07 -39.42
N SER A 957 -9.74 29.34 -38.49
CA SER A 957 -8.37 28.91 -38.68
C SER A 957 -8.27 27.47 -38.21
N GLY A 958 -8.07 26.57 -39.16
CA GLY A 958 -7.96 25.14 -38.90
C GLY A 958 -6.79 24.87 -37.98
N GLY A 959 -7.09 24.57 -36.71
CA GLY A 959 -6.23 23.69 -35.93
C GLY A 959 -6.29 22.29 -36.54
N PRO A 960 -5.37 21.38 -36.16
CA PRO A 960 -5.23 20.08 -36.79
C PRO A 960 -6.51 19.21 -36.73
N PHE A 961 -7.52 19.55 -35.90
CA PHE A 961 -8.78 18.81 -35.83
C PHE A 961 -10.10 19.60 -35.60
N ASP A 962 -10.17 20.94 -35.37
CA ASP A 962 -11.46 21.71 -35.24
C ASP A 962 -11.33 23.28 -35.36
N GLN A 963 -12.46 24.01 -35.53
CA GLN A 963 -12.61 25.47 -35.80
C GLN A 963 -12.89 26.36 -34.54
N PHE A 964 -12.30 27.57 -34.41
CA PHE A 964 -12.45 28.48 -33.24
C PHE A 964 -12.60 29.99 -33.57
N CYS A 965 -13.21 30.78 -32.67
CA CYS A 965 -13.28 32.27 -32.74
C CYS A 965 -12.03 32.95 -32.13
N GLY A 966 -11.45 33.96 -32.79
CA GLY A 966 -10.39 34.83 -32.24
C GLY A 966 -10.73 36.32 -32.41
N PRO A 967 -10.02 37.28 -31.75
CA PRO A 967 -8.91 37.15 -30.80
C PRO A 967 -9.29 37.30 -29.31
N ASN A 968 -10.56 37.52 -28.98
CA ASN A 968 -10.98 37.87 -27.61
C ASN A 968 -11.62 36.72 -26.80
N ALA A 969 -11.82 35.55 -27.41
CA ALA A 969 -12.43 34.38 -26.77
C ALA A 969 -11.68 33.09 -27.14
N THR A 970 -10.46 32.95 -26.61
CA THR A 970 -9.65 31.74 -26.78
C THR A 970 -10.42 30.54 -26.20
N PHE A 971 -10.59 29.49 -27.03
CA PHE A 971 -11.18 28.17 -26.71
C PHE A 971 -12.70 27.97 -26.88
N GLN A 972 -13.42 28.87 -27.57
CA GLN A 972 -14.82 28.63 -28.00
C GLN A 972 -14.89 28.20 -29.47
N GLY A 973 -15.56 27.07 -29.73
CA GLY A 973 -15.75 26.53 -31.08
C GLY A 973 -16.80 27.30 -31.89
N CYS A 974 -16.67 27.30 -33.22
CA CYS A 974 -17.65 27.90 -34.14
C CYS A 974 -17.98 26.95 -35.30
N ALA A 975 -19.17 27.06 -35.86
CA ALA A 975 -19.59 26.32 -37.06
C ALA A 975 -19.62 27.22 -38.31
N SER A 976 -19.64 28.54 -38.12
CA SER A 976 -19.62 29.56 -39.18
C SER A 976 -19.16 30.93 -38.65
N ASP A 977 -18.67 31.81 -39.53
CA ASP A 977 -18.17 33.15 -39.17
C ASP A 977 -19.15 34.03 -38.35
N PRO A 978 -20.49 33.98 -38.56
CA PRO A 978 -21.46 34.75 -37.76
C PRO A 978 -21.56 34.34 -36.28
N ASP A 979 -21.15 33.12 -35.92
CA ASP A 979 -21.18 32.62 -34.52
C ASP A 979 -20.25 33.47 -33.62
N CYS A 980 -19.25 34.11 -34.22
CA CYS A 980 -18.28 34.97 -33.54
C CYS A 980 -18.73 36.45 -33.42
N ALA A 981 -19.87 36.84 -34.01
CA ALA A 981 -20.30 38.25 -34.11
C ALA A 981 -21.01 38.79 -32.86
N ALA A 982 -21.71 37.94 -32.09
CA ALA A 982 -22.44 38.35 -30.88
C ALA A 982 -21.55 38.59 -29.65
N GLN A 983 -20.29 38.15 -29.70
CA GLN A 983 -19.39 38.09 -28.54
C GLN A 983 -18.23 39.11 -28.59
N ASN A 984 -18.25 40.02 -29.56
CA ASN A 984 -17.31 41.15 -29.66
C ASN A 984 -17.95 42.50 -29.26
N ASN A 985 -19.00 42.48 -28.42
CA ASN A 985 -19.58 43.68 -27.80
C ASN A 985 -19.24 43.75 -26.31
#